data_AF-A0A7C4C7P6-F1
#
_entry.id   AF-A0A7C4C7P6-F1
#
_cell.length_a   1.000
_cell.length_b   1.000
_cell.length_c   1.000
_cell.angle_alpha   90.00
_cell.angle_beta   90.00
_cell.angle_gamma   90.00
#
_symmetry.space_group_name_H-M   'P 1'
#
loop_
_entity.id
_entity.type
_entity.pdbx_description
1 polymer ?
#
loop_
_entity_poly.entity_id
_entity_poly.type
_entity_poly.pdbx_seq_one_letter_code
_entity_poly.pdbx_strand_id
1 'polypeptide(L)'
;MRLRALLGVVIGLAAADAAQAQKAVPTRAEIPPRYTWDLTTMYADVAAWEADFAAAQTAVRDLAGRKAAPLDDPAALAALLALRDDTRWQVDKLVVYASQLSDQDTRDNAALALKNRAVTLQVAYGQAAAWIEPRLLALPAERLREWVAREPALRVYAHYVNNVLRQAPHTLSAREEELLAMAGNLAASPEDTFNVLRSAELPWPTIRDETGQEVRLSPARYDRFIRSPDRRVRREAFLGAMSAAAAFQNTFASTFNGAVQRNLYYAQARGFESALEAVLFPDNVPVAVYRNLVETTGRHLPLLHRWAALRKRVCGYDELHVYDLYQPLVVGGAAEVPYDEAAARITAAVAPLGPEYQETLRRGLAARWVDVYETQGKRPGGYSWGSYETQPYILINYNGTPRDVSVLAHELGHSLHSLFTHRSQPKVYGEYSSFVAEVPSILNELLLEDWQLAQAAAPQARLVLLNEMIDNLVGTLFRQVAFAEFEYEAHALAQRGEALTAERLGRLYQEIFQRHWGPALTPDPENAVYWARIPHFYMNHYVFRYATSYCAATAIGAGILEQRPGAVAAYLGLLKAGSSDDPLVLLRNAGVDLTTPAPIEATMQRFARLLDEFEQLLIDATLIRLRADVPVGAYLSGGLDSSATTAIIRRHTRNRLDTFSIAFDDPQFDERAFQQRMADQLGTDHHSLTCTHADIGRVFPDVIWHTETPLLRTAPAPMFMLSQLVRDHGFKVVMTGEGADELLGGYDLFKEMAIRRFWARQPDSTLRPLLLRRLYPEIAQLGRVNAAYLTAFFKRQLTDVDAPFYSHLLRWANTARLQRFLTQPAAAHLEDELVPRPARFDRWTPLAKAQYLEIVTFMSPYLLSSQGDRMAMAHSVEGRYPFLDYRVAEFCARLPDTLKLRGLREKWLLRRLGQRYLPPDIWQRRKRPYRAPIQRSFFPARGPAPDYVAECLSEHAVRDAGFFDATMVAALARKAAGDAPLSEVEEMAVVGVLTTQLIHELYVRSFRTRSAALRSDDCVKVVRPAAMEYV
;
A
#
# COMPACT_ATOMS: atom_id res chain seq x y z
N MET A 1 -13.05 54.95 7.46
CA MET A 1 -12.66 54.06 6.34
C MET A 1 -11.16 53.76 6.21
N ARG A 2 -10.23 54.57 6.76
CA ARG A 2 -8.78 54.29 6.68
C ARG A 2 -8.16 53.50 7.84
N LEU A 3 -8.87 53.27 8.96
CA LEU A 3 -8.37 52.47 10.10
C LEU A 3 -8.59 50.95 9.96
N ARG A 4 -9.61 50.52 9.20
CA ARG A 4 -9.88 49.08 8.93
C ARG A 4 -8.96 48.49 7.85
N ALA A 5 -8.43 49.32 6.96
CA ALA A 5 -7.48 48.89 5.93
C ALA A 5 -6.06 48.66 6.50
N LEU A 6 -5.63 49.44 7.50
CA LEU A 6 -4.33 49.22 8.17
C LEU A 6 -4.35 47.97 9.07
N LEU A 7 -5.45 47.70 9.78
CA LEU A 7 -5.55 46.51 10.64
C LEU A 7 -5.61 45.21 9.81
N GLY A 8 -6.24 45.24 8.62
CA GLY A 8 -6.26 44.10 7.70
C GLY A 8 -4.92 43.81 7.03
N VAL A 9 -4.08 44.83 6.82
CA VAL A 9 -2.73 44.68 6.27
C VAL A 9 -1.73 44.23 7.35
N VAL A 10 -1.87 44.68 8.59
CA VAL A 10 -1.04 44.23 9.72
C VAL A 10 -1.39 42.80 10.14
N ILE A 11 -2.67 42.41 10.11
CA ILE A 11 -3.09 41.02 10.37
C ILE A 11 -2.75 40.10 9.17
N GLY A 12 -2.81 40.61 7.94
CA GLY A 12 -2.39 39.88 6.73
C GLY A 12 -0.88 39.67 6.63
N LEU A 13 -0.07 40.64 7.09
CA LEU A 13 1.39 40.51 7.18
C LEU A 13 1.81 39.63 8.37
N ALA A 14 1.13 39.69 9.51
CA ALA A 14 1.39 38.80 10.65
C ALA A 14 0.95 37.34 10.37
N ALA A 15 -0.10 37.11 9.57
CA ALA A 15 -0.50 35.77 9.16
C ALA A 15 0.38 35.20 8.03
N ALA A 16 0.93 36.07 7.16
CA ALA A 16 1.94 35.68 6.19
C ALA A 16 3.29 35.38 6.86
N ASP A 17 3.70 36.17 7.87
CA ASP A 17 4.88 35.88 8.70
C ASP A 17 4.68 34.63 9.57
N ALA A 18 3.47 34.34 10.08
CA ALA A 18 3.19 33.11 10.82
C ALA A 18 3.17 31.86 9.92
N ALA A 19 2.67 31.97 8.68
CA ALA A 19 2.73 30.89 7.70
C ALA A 19 4.14 30.69 7.11
N GLN A 20 4.99 31.72 7.16
CA GLN A 20 6.40 31.66 6.77
C GLN A 20 7.30 31.23 7.94
N ALA A 21 6.91 31.50 9.20
CA ALA A 21 7.55 31.00 10.41
C ALA A 21 7.40 29.49 10.58
N GLN A 22 6.38 28.86 9.97
CA GLN A 22 6.20 27.41 9.96
C GLN A 22 7.18 26.66 9.03
N LYS A 23 8.20 27.34 8.46
CA LYS A 23 9.27 26.74 7.63
C LYS A 23 10.65 26.71 8.29
N ALA A 24 10.84 27.28 9.48
CA ALA A 24 12.09 27.15 10.21
C ALA A 24 12.03 25.92 11.13
N VAL A 25 13.02 25.04 11.06
CA VAL A 25 13.19 23.95 12.03
C VAL A 25 13.29 24.58 13.43
N PRO A 26 12.52 24.13 14.43
CA PRO A 26 12.51 24.75 15.76
C PRO A 26 13.85 24.54 16.48
N THR A 27 14.19 25.48 17.35
CA THR A 27 15.29 25.33 18.30
C THR A 27 14.89 24.39 19.44
N ARG A 28 15.87 23.82 20.14
CA ARG A 28 15.65 22.93 21.29
C ARG A 28 14.76 23.54 22.37
N ALA A 29 14.93 24.83 22.64
CA ALA A 29 14.20 25.56 23.69
C ALA A 29 12.72 25.81 23.34
N GLU A 30 12.34 25.72 22.07
CA GLU A 30 10.95 25.89 21.62
C GLU A 30 10.13 24.61 21.74
N ILE A 31 10.76 23.44 21.94
CA ILE A 31 10.06 22.17 22.12
C ILE A 31 9.56 22.05 23.56
N PRO A 32 8.24 21.81 23.79
CA PRO A 32 7.71 21.58 25.13
C PRO A 32 8.43 20.40 25.83
N PRO A 33 8.79 20.52 27.13
CA PRO A 33 9.57 19.48 27.83
C PRO A 33 8.98 18.08 27.78
N ARG A 34 7.65 17.94 27.68
CA ARG A 34 6.98 16.62 27.55
C ARG A 34 7.38 15.84 26.29
N TYR A 35 7.92 16.51 25.27
CA TYR A 35 8.38 15.91 24.01
C TYR A 35 9.91 15.81 23.92
N THR A 36 10.61 16.16 24.99
CA THR A 36 12.05 15.95 25.14
C THR A 36 12.28 14.87 26.18
N TRP A 37 13.36 14.11 26.00
CA TRP A 37 13.75 13.15 27.02
C TRP A 37 14.17 13.83 28.33
N ASP A 38 14.20 13.07 29.42
CA ASP A 38 14.62 13.58 30.74
C ASP A 38 15.98 13.02 31.16
N LEU A 39 17.06 13.72 30.79
CA LEU A 39 18.43 13.34 31.18
C LEU A 39 18.71 13.58 32.68
N THR A 40 17.87 14.35 33.39
CA THR A 40 18.05 14.63 34.83
C THR A 40 17.86 13.39 35.70
N THR A 41 17.15 12.39 35.17
CA THR A 41 17.00 11.06 35.78
C THR A 41 18.32 10.27 35.83
N MET A 42 19.31 10.62 35.01
CA MET A 42 20.64 10.03 35.03
C MET A 42 21.63 10.88 35.84
N TYR A 43 21.67 12.19 35.57
CA TYR A 43 22.49 13.17 36.27
C TYR A 43 21.72 14.48 36.41
N ALA A 44 21.55 14.97 37.64
CA ALA A 44 20.82 16.21 37.90
C ALA A 44 21.46 17.43 37.21
N ASP A 45 22.79 17.44 37.11
CA ASP A 45 23.57 18.47 36.43
C ASP A 45 24.95 17.92 35.99
N VAL A 46 25.73 18.77 35.32
CA VAL A 46 27.10 18.44 34.89
C VAL A 46 28.04 18.22 36.09
N ALA A 47 27.80 18.84 37.25
CA ALA A 47 28.66 18.65 38.42
C ALA A 47 28.54 17.23 38.99
N ALA A 48 27.32 16.67 39.02
CA ALA A 48 27.10 15.27 39.36
C ALA A 48 27.78 14.33 38.36
N TRP A 49 27.73 14.65 37.06
CA TRP A 49 28.44 13.89 36.02
C TRP A 49 29.97 13.95 36.21
N GLU A 50 30.53 15.11 36.54
CA GLU A 50 31.97 15.28 36.76
C GLU A 50 32.46 14.47 37.98
N ALA A 51 31.65 14.39 39.03
CA ALA A 51 31.96 13.57 40.21
C ALA A 51 32.03 12.07 39.85
N ASP A 52 31.03 11.56 39.12
CA ASP A 52 31.03 10.18 38.64
C ASP A 52 32.16 9.92 37.63
N PHE A 53 32.51 10.90 36.78
CA PHE A 53 33.62 10.80 35.85
C PHE A 53 34.96 10.63 36.57
N ALA A 54 35.19 11.38 37.66
CA ALA A 54 36.38 11.22 38.49
C ALA A 54 36.42 9.87 39.23
N ALA A 55 35.26 9.38 39.69
CA ALA A 55 35.12 8.06 40.30
C ALA A 55 35.43 6.95 39.28
N ALA A 56 34.84 7.00 38.09
CA ALA A 56 35.08 6.04 37.01
C ALA A 56 36.55 6.06 36.54
N GLN A 57 37.18 7.23 36.44
CA GLN A 57 38.63 7.32 36.18
C GLN A 57 39.48 6.61 37.24
N THR A 58 39.04 6.62 38.50
CA THR A 58 39.73 5.91 39.58
C THR A 58 39.49 4.40 39.44
N ALA A 59 38.25 3.97 39.20
CA ALA A 59 37.92 2.57 38.97
C ALA A 59 38.67 1.97 37.76
N VAL A 60 38.81 2.71 36.65
CA VAL A 60 39.62 2.31 35.48
C VAL A 60 41.10 2.15 35.85
N ARG A 61 41.66 3.07 36.65
CA ARG A 61 43.04 2.96 37.14
C ARG A 61 43.22 1.77 38.07
N ASP A 62 42.27 1.53 38.96
CA ASP A 62 42.28 0.39 39.88
C ASP A 62 42.23 -0.93 39.11
N LEU A 63 41.36 -1.04 38.10
CA LEU A 63 41.27 -2.21 37.21
C LEU A 63 42.60 -2.44 36.47
N ALA A 64 43.20 -1.39 35.90
CA ALA A 64 44.51 -1.46 35.24
C ALA A 64 45.61 -1.93 36.21
N GLY A 65 45.57 -1.47 37.46
CA GLY A 65 46.49 -1.87 38.53
C GLY A 65 46.42 -3.34 38.91
N ARG A 66 45.31 -4.04 38.62
CA ARG A 66 45.17 -5.48 38.88
C ARG A 66 45.96 -6.36 37.90
N LYS A 67 46.47 -5.82 36.79
CA LYS A 67 47.20 -6.59 35.76
C LYS A 67 48.39 -7.40 36.28
N ALA A 68 49.10 -6.87 37.28
CA ALA A 68 50.28 -7.51 37.87
C ALA A 68 49.96 -8.57 38.94
N ALA A 69 48.70 -8.63 39.42
CA ALA A 69 48.31 -9.59 40.44
C ALA A 69 48.21 -11.01 39.86
N PRO A 70 48.61 -12.05 40.61
CA PRO A 70 48.39 -13.44 40.18
C PRO A 70 46.88 -13.75 40.12
N LEU A 71 46.51 -14.63 39.17
CA LEU A 71 45.17 -15.22 39.06
C LEU A 71 45.23 -16.68 39.50
N ASP A 72 45.53 -16.92 40.77
CA ASP A 72 45.75 -18.23 41.36
C ASP A 72 44.61 -18.68 42.32
N ASP A 73 43.69 -17.77 42.63
CA ASP A 73 42.55 -17.98 43.53
C ASP A 73 41.19 -17.67 42.86
N PRO A 74 40.18 -18.55 42.95
CA PRO A 74 38.87 -18.33 42.33
C PRO A 74 38.09 -17.14 42.93
N ALA A 75 38.24 -16.82 44.21
CA ALA A 75 37.57 -15.66 44.81
C ALA A 75 38.17 -14.33 44.30
N ALA A 76 39.50 -14.26 44.15
CA ALA A 76 40.19 -13.14 43.52
C ALA A 76 39.76 -12.94 42.06
N LEU A 77 39.56 -14.03 41.31
CA LEU A 77 39.03 -13.96 39.95
C LEU A 77 37.59 -13.41 39.93
N ALA A 78 36.72 -13.87 40.83
CA ALA A 78 35.36 -13.37 40.94
C ALA A 78 35.33 -11.85 41.23
N ALA A 79 36.18 -11.40 42.17
CA ALA A 79 36.31 -9.99 42.51
C ALA A 79 36.82 -9.14 41.34
N LEU A 80 37.76 -9.66 40.55
CA LEU A 80 38.26 -8.99 39.34
C LEU A 80 37.16 -8.83 38.29
N LEU A 81 36.41 -9.90 38.00
CA LEU A 81 35.33 -9.87 37.01
C LEU A 81 34.20 -8.93 37.45
N ALA A 82 33.85 -8.94 38.74
CA ALA A 82 32.89 -7.99 39.31
C ALA A 82 33.37 -6.53 39.15
N LEU A 83 34.64 -6.25 39.50
CA LEU A 83 35.23 -4.91 39.31
C LEU A 83 35.22 -4.48 37.84
N ARG A 84 35.53 -5.39 36.92
CA ARG A 84 35.48 -5.13 35.47
C ARG A 84 34.08 -4.72 35.03
N ASP A 85 33.06 -5.46 35.48
CA ASP A 85 31.67 -5.23 35.09
C ASP A 85 31.09 -3.96 35.72
N ASP A 86 31.39 -3.70 36.99
CA ASP A 86 30.99 -2.46 37.67
C ASP A 86 31.64 -1.24 37.01
N THR A 87 32.95 -1.29 36.75
CA THR A 87 33.67 -0.21 36.07
C THR A 87 33.11 0.03 34.67
N ARG A 88 32.78 -1.04 33.93
CA ARG A 88 32.16 -0.94 32.61
C ARG A 88 30.90 -0.08 32.65
N TRP A 89 29.94 -0.47 33.49
CA TRP A 89 28.61 0.15 33.50
C TRP A 89 28.65 1.58 34.06
N GLN A 90 29.59 1.87 34.96
CA GLN A 90 29.89 3.26 35.37
C GLN A 90 30.35 4.11 34.19
N VAL A 91 31.30 3.60 33.39
CA VAL A 91 31.81 4.32 32.21
C VAL A 91 30.73 4.44 31.14
N ASP A 92 29.97 3.38 30.88
CA ASP A 92 28.89 3.40 29.89
C ASP A 92 27.79 4.40 30.28
N LYS A 93 27.42 4.51 31.56
CA LYS A 93 26.47 5.53 32.04
C LYS A 93 26.95 6.95 31.70
N LEU A 94 28.24 7.25 31.90
CA LEU A 94 28.83 8.55 31.56
C LEU A 94 28.79 8.83 30.06
N VAL A 95 29.10 7.82 29.24
CA VAL A 95 29.08 7.89 27.77
C VAL A 95 27.67 8.13 27.25
N VAL A 96 26.69 7.39 27.78
CA VAL A 96 25.28 7.49 27.41
C VAL A 96 24.75 8.89 27.70
N TYR A 97 24.96 9.43 28.92
CA TYR A 97 24.57 10.80 29.25
C TYR A 97 25.17 11.82 28.29
N ALA A 98 26.50 11.81 28.14
CA ALA A 98 27.20 12.82 27.36
C ALA A 98 26.86 12.72 25.86
N SER A 99 26.63 11.52 25.35
CA SER A 99 26.21 11.29 23.97
C SER A 99 24.80 11.80 23.72
N GLN A 100 23.85 11.50 24.60
CA GLN A 100 22.47 12.01 24.48
C GLN A 100 22.43 13.54 24.61
N LEU A 101 23.16 14.10 25.58
CA LEU A 101 23.28 15.54 25.76
C LEU A 101 23.85 16.23 24.50
N SER A 102 24.80 15.60 23.81
CA SER A 102 25.35 16.10 22.55
C SER A 102 24.43 15.87 21.36
N ASP A 103 23.69 14.76 21.31
CA ASP A 103 22.87 14.39 20.16
C ASP A 103 21.56 15.22 20.07
N GLN A 104 21.10 15.81 21.18
CA GLN A 104 19.97 16.76 21.16
C GLN A 104 20.31 18.11 20.49
N ASP A 105 21.58 18.52 20.48
CA ASP A 105 22.12 19.61 19.66
C ASP A 105 23.64 19.43 19.46
N THR A 106 24.04 18.92 18.29
CA THR A 106 25.44 18.61 17.96
C THR A 106 26.31 19.85 17.78
N ARG A 107 25.74 21.07 17.90
CA ARG A 107 26.47 22.34 17.87
C ARG A 107 26.91 22.78 19.27
N ASP A 108 26.39 22.15 20.32
CA ASP A 108 26.79 22.44 21.69
C ASP A 108 28.21 21.91 21.96
N ASN A 109 29.18 22.84 21.94
CA ASN A 109 30.59 22.51 22.19
C ASN A 109 30.87 22.03 23.62
N ALA A 110 30.06 22.44 24.61
CA ALA A 110 30.22 21.96 25.98
C ALA A 110 29.79 20.50 26.09
N ALA A 111 28.62 20.15 25.52
CA ALA A 111 28.16 18.77 25.45
C ALA A 111 29.11 17.87 24.62
N LEU A 112 29.62 18.38 23.50
CA LEU A 112 30.61 17.67 22.67
C LEU A 112 31.93 17.42 23.44
N ALA A 113 32.39 18.38 24.25
CA ALA A 113 33.57 18.20 25.09
C ALA A 113 33.37 17.10 26.14
N LEU A 114 32.19 17.04 26.78
CA LEU A 114 31.83 15.94 27.70
C LEU A 114 31.83 14.59 26.98
N LYS A 115 31.22 14.52 25.79
CA LYS A 115 31.16 13.31 24.96
C LYS A 115 32.56 12.81 24.62
N ASN A 116 33.45 13.69 24.15
CA ASN A 116 34.83 13.33 23.81
C ASN A 116 35.61 12.80 25.03
N ARG A 117 35.42 13.41 26.21
CA ARG A 117 36.03 12.94 27.45
C ARG A 117 35.49 11.58 27.88
N ALA A 118 34.18 11.36 27.81
CA ALA A 118 33.54 10.09 28.12
C ALA A 118 34.04 8.97 27.20
N VAL A 119 34.07 9.22 25.89
CA VAL A 119 34.57 8.27 24.88
C VAL A 119 36.06 7.97 25.11
N THR A 120 36.86 8.97 25.46
CA THR A 120 38.28 8.75 25.83
C THR A 120 38.41 7.84 27.06
N LEU A 121 37.55 8.03 28.06
CA LEU A 121 37.52 7.17 29.25
C LEU A 121 37.07 5.74 28.89
N GLN A 122 36.11 5.58 27.98
CA GLN A 122 35.67 4.27 27.48
C GLN A 122 36.81 3.53 26.77
N VAL A 123 37.60 4.22 25.95
CA VAL A 123 38.81 3.64 25.35
C VAL A 123 39.83 3.23 26.42
N ALA A 124 40.04 4.08 27.43
CA ALA A 124 40.94 3.76 28.55
C ALA A 124 40.47 2.55 29.37
N TYR A 125 39.17 2.41 29.60
CA TYR A 125 38.57 1.22 30.20
C TYR A 125 38.84 -0.03 29.36
N GLY A 126 38.60 0.03 28.04
CA GLY A 126 38.87 -1.08 27.13
C GLY A 126 40.33 -1.55 27.21
N GLN A 127 41.28 -0.60 27.24
CA GLN A 127 42.70 -0.90 27.45
C GLN A 127 42.99 -1.52 28.83
N ALA A 128 42.35 -1.02 29.89
CA ALA A 128 42.50 -1.52 31.25
C ALA A 128 41.94 -2.94 31.42
N ALA A 129 40.95 -3.35 30.63
CA ALA A 129 40.33 -4.67 30.68
C ALA A 129 40.92 -5.69 29.68
N ALA A 130 41.58 -5.24 28.60
CA ALA A 130 42.01 -6.08 27.47
C ALA A 130 42.94 -7.25 27.81
N TRP A 131 43.61 -7.23 28.96
CA TRP A 131 44.51 -8.32 29.39
C TRP A 131 43.78 -9.48 30.08
N ILE A 132 42.53 -9.28 30.51
CA ILE A 132 41.80 -10.25 31.35
C ILE A 132 41.55 -11.56 30.58
N GLU A 133 40.98 -11.49 29.39
CA GLU A 133 40.65 -12.69 28.58
C GLU A 133 41.89 -13.49 28.17
N PRO A 134 42.98 -12.88 27.65
CA PRO A 134 44.23 -13.60 27.41
C PRO A 134 44.78 -14.31 28.66
N ARG A 135 44.61 -13.70 29.85
CA ARG A 135 45.04 -14.30 31.12
C ARG A 135 44.14 -15.44 31.57
N LEU A 136 42.84 -15.40 31.26
CA LEU A 136 41.95 -16.55 31.44
C LEU A 136 42.37 -17.69 30.52
N LEU A 137 42.62 -17.43 29.24
CA LEU A 137 43.04 -18.44 28.27
C LEU A 137 44.41 -19.07 28.57
N ALA A 138 45.25 -18.39 29.35
CA ALA A 138 46.53 -18.94 29.82
C ALA A 138 46.37 -19.96 30.97
N LEU A 139 45.20 -20.03 31.63
CA LEU A 139 44.91 -21.03 32.65
C LEU A 139 44.43 -22.34 32.00
N PRO A 140 44.72 -23.52 32.59
CA PRO A 140 44.15 -24.77 32.10
C PRO A 140 42.62 -24.73 32.09
N ALA A 141 42.00 -25.07 30.96
CA ALA A 141 40.54 -25.01 30.79
C ALA A 141 39.78 -25.79 31.87
N GLU A 142 40.27 -26.98 32.25
CA GLU A 142 39.65 -27.78 33.31
C GLU A 142 39.69 -27.09 34.68
N ARG A 143 40.77 -26.35 34.97
CA ARG A 143 40.89 -25.58 36.22
C ARG A 143 39.88 -24.44 36.27
N LEU A 144 39.69 -23.72 35.16
CA LEU A 144 38.67 -22.66 35.07
C LEU A 144 37.25 -23.22 35.25
N ARG A 145 36.93 -24.35 34.61
CA ARG A 145 35.63 -25.01 34.80
C ARG A 145 35.43 -25.50 36.23
N GLU A 146 36.46 -26.09 36.85
CA GLU A 146 36.43 -26.49 38.26
C GLU A 146 36.15 -25.30 39.18
N TRP A 147 36.84 -24.18 38.96
CA TRP A 147 36.68 -22.96 39.73
C TRP A 147 35.27 -22.39 39.64
N VAL A 148 34.71 -22.31 38.43
CA VAL A 148 33.32 -21.89 38.21
C VAL A 148 32.33 -22.81 38.94
N ALA A 149 32.57 -24.12 38.96
CA ALA A 149 31.67 -25.08 39.64
C ALA A 149 31.71 -24.97 41.17
N ARG A 150 32.92 -24.81 41.74
CA ARG A 150 33.16 -24.82 43.19
C ARG A 150 32.94 -23.47 43.87
N GLU A 151 33.31 -22.35 43.25
CA GLU A 151 33.21 -21.01 43.84
C GLU A 151 31.84 -20.38 43.52
N PRO A 152 30.95 -20.20 44.52
CA PRO A 152 29.61 -19.65 44.27
C PRO A 152 29.62 -18.30 43.56
N ALA A 153 30.58 -17.42 43.85
CA ALA A 153 30.68 -16.10 43.21
C ALA A 153 31.06 -16.17 41.72
N LEU A 154 31.67 -17.26 41.25
CA LEU A 154 32.02 -17.47 39.84
C LEU A 154 30.91 -18.13 39.02
N ARG A 155 29.91 -18.75 39.65
CA ARG A 155 28.84 -19.47 38.94
C ARG A 155 28.08 -18.59 37.95
N VAL A 156 27.92 -17.31 38.29
CA VAL A 156 27.28 -16.33 37.39
C VAL A 156 28.05 -16.15 36.09
N TYR A 157 29.37 -16.35 36.09
CA TYR A 157 30.23 -16.20 34.91
C TYR A 157 30.38 -17.49 34.08
N ALA A 158 29.60 -18.55 34.37
CA ALA A 158 29.77 -19.84 33.68
C ALA A 158 29.63 -19.74 32.16
N HIS A 159 28.59 -19.06 31.66
CA HIS A 159 28.40 -18.87 30.22
C HIS A 159 29.51 -17.98 29.62
N TYR A 160 29.87 -16.89 30.30
CA TYR A 160 31.01 -16.04 29.90
C TYR A 160 32.31 -16.84 29.75
N VAL A 161 32.70 -17.61 30.77
CA VAL A 161 33.93 -18.42 30.75
C VAL A 161 33.89 -19.48 29.65
N ASN A 162 32.75 -20.14 29.46
CA ASN A 162 32.59 -21.12 28.38
C ASN A 162 32.77 -20.47 27.00
N ASN A 163 32.25 -19.26 26.79
CA ASN A 163 32.43 -18.53 25.54
C ASN A 163 33.88 -18.09 25.33
N VAL A 164 34.58 -17.60 26.37
CA VAL A 164 36.02 -17.31 26.28
C VAL A 164 36.80 -18.57 25.89
N LEU A 165 36.57 -19.70 26.58
CA LEU A 165 37.25 -20.96 26.27
C LEU A 165 36.92 -21.49 24.87
N ARG A 166 35.70 -21.27 24.36
CA ARG A 166 35.30 -21.65 23.01
C ARG A 166 36.06 -20.87 21.94
N GLN A 167 36.45 -19.62 22.23
CA GLN A 167 37.26 -18.79 21.34
C GLN A 167 38.74 -19.17 21.35
N ALA A 168 39.22 -19.95 22.33
CA ALA A 168 40.63 -20.31 22.49
C ALA A 168 41.31 -20.86 21.22
N PRO A 169 40.70 -21.76 20.41
CA PRO A 169 41.32 -22.25 19.17
C PRO A 169 41.54 -21.17 18.11
N HIS A 170 40.87 -20.02 18.24
CA HIS A 170 40.89 -18.88 17.31
C HIS A 170 41.52 -17.63 17.92
N THR A 171 42.10 -17.75 19.12
CA THR A 171 42.92 -16.73 19.77
C THR A 171 44.40 -17.06 19.53
N LEU A 172 45.14 -16.10 19.00
CA LEU A 172 46.54 -16.29 18.63
C LEU A 172 47.48 -15.98 19.81
N SER A 173 48.79 -16.14 19.60
CA SER A 173 49.77 -15.69 20.60
C SER A 173 49.66 -14.18 20.82
N ALA A 174 50.09 -13.70 21.99
CA ALA A 174 50.05 -12.27 22.31
C ALA A 174 50.72 -11.38 21.27
N ARG A 175 51.82 -11.86 20.65
CA ARG A 175 52.52 -11.14 19.59
C ARG A 175 51.74 -11.11 18.28
N GLU A 176 51.08 -12.21 17.92
CA GLU A 176 50.26 -12.29 16.70
C GLU A 176 48.99 -11.43 16.85
N GLU A 177 48.33 -11.46 18.00
CA GLU A 177 47.18 -10.57 18.29
C GLU A 177 47.58 -9.09 18.25
N GLU A 178 48.76 -8.74 18.77
CA GLU A 178 49.32 -7.37 18.66
C GLU A 178 49.52 -6.97 17.18
N LEU A 179 50.12 -7.85 16.37
CA LEU A 179 50.33 -7.61 14.94
C LEU A 179 49.00 -7.45 14.19
N LEU A 180 48.00 -8.28 14.50
CA LEU A 180 46.65 -8.15 13.94
C LEU A 180 46.00 -6.83 14.33
N ALA A 181 46.11 -6.41 15.60
CA ALA A 181 45.59 -5.14 16.06
C ALA A 181 46.28 -3.94 15.38
N MET A 182 47.61 -3.99 15.21
CA MET A 182 48.39 -2.97 14.47
C MET A 182 47.96 -2.85 13.01
N ALA A 183 47.55 -3.97 12.39
CA ALA A 183 47.01 -3.98 11.02
C ALA A 183 45.60 -3.37 10.92
N GLY A 184 44.93 -3.06 12.03
CA GLY A 184 43.57 -2.52 12.06
C GLY A 184 43.37 -1.25 11.22
N ASN A 185 44.28 -0.28 11.32
CA ASN A 185 44.21 0.96 10.52
C ASN A 185 44.39 0.69 9.02
N LEU A 186 45.26 -0.24 8.64
CA LEU A 186 45.43 -0.68 7.26
C LEU A 186 44.13 -1.36 6.75
N ALA A 187 43.53 -2.19 7.61
CA ALA A 187 42.32 -2.94 7.32
C ALA A 187 41.06 -2.06 7.20
N ALA A 188 41.00 -0.90 7.87
CA ALA A 188 39.87 0.02 7.78
C ALA A 188 39.88 0.86 6.49
N SER A 189 41.06 1.10 5.91
CA SER A 189 41.26 1.99 4.75
C SER A 189 40.31 1.76 3.55
N PRO A 190 39.98 0.51 3.13
CA PRO A 190 39.06 0.30 2.03
C PRO A 190 37.64 0.82 2.30
N GLU A 191 37.15 0.66 3.53
CA GLU A 191 35.84 1.14 3.97
C GLU A 191 35.82 2.66 4.12
N ASP A 192 36.88 3.25 4.70
CA ASP A 192 37.03 4.70 4.81
C ASP A 192 37.03 5.37 3.43
N THR A 193 37.81 4.81 2.50
CA THR A 193 37.90 5.28 1.12
C THR A 193 36.54 5.18 0.42
N PHE A 194 35.84 4.05 0.58
CA PHE A 194 34.49 3.88 0.08
C PHE A 194 33.52 4.94 0.62
N ASN A 195 33.56 5.20 1.93
CA ASN A 195 32.66 6.14 2.60
C ASN A 195 32.89 7.59 2.13
N VAL A 196 34.15 8.01 1.98
CA VAL A 196 34.51 9.33 1.42
C VAL A 196 34.02 9.44 -0.02
N LEU A 197 34.35 8.45 -0.86
CA LEU A 197 33.96 8.46 -2.28
C LEU A 197 32.44 8.56 -2.44
N ARG A 198 31.70 7.68 -1.76
CA ARG A 198 30.23 7.62 -1.84
C ARG A 198 29.55 8.88 -1.32
N SER A 199 30.04 9.43 -0.21
CA SER A 199 29.35 10.49 0.53
C SER A 199 29.71 11.90 0.07
N ALA A 200 30.94 12.10 -0.43
CA ALA A 200 31.48 13.43 -0.74
C ALA A 200 31.86 13.61 -2.21
N GLU A 201 32.43 12.59 -2.87
CA GLU A 201 33.11 12.78 -4.16
C GLU A 201 32.33 12.30 -5.38
N LEU A 202 31.26 11.50 -5.19
CA LEU A 202 30.42 11.04 -6.30
C LEU A 202 29.87 12.23 -7.10
N PRO A 203 30.03 12.23 -8.45
CA PRO A 203 29.60 13.32 -9.31
C PRO A 203 28.10 13.22 -9.59
N TRP A 204 27.28 13.41 -8.55
CA TRP A 204 25.82 13.33 -8.65
C TRP A 204 25.29 14.31 -9.71
N PRO A 205 24.58 13.82 -10.75
CA PRO A 205 24.11 14.66 -11.84
C PRO A 205 22.86 15.47 -11.43
N THR A 206 22.54 16.45 -12.27
CA THR A 206 21.28 17.21 -12.18
C THR A 206 20.18 16.48 -12.94
N ILE A 207 19.00 16.37 -12.33
CA ILE A 207 17.78 15.84 -12.94
C ILE A 207 16.66 16.89 -12.85
N ARG A 208 15.52 16.64 -13.50
CA ARG A 208 14.33 17.47 -13.31
C ARG A 208 13.37 16.82 -12.33
N ASP A 209 12.98 17.54 -11.28
CA ASP A 209 12.00 17.05 -10.30
C ASP A 209 10.57 16.98 -10.86
N GLU A 210 9.58 16.65 -10.02
CA GLU A 210 8.17 16.56 -10.43
C GLU A 210 7.58 17.89 -10.95
N THR A 211 8.19 19.01 -10.57
CA THR A 211 7.76 20.37 -10.98
C THR A 211 8.52 20.89 -12.20
N GLY A 212 9.50 20.12 -12.69
CA GLY A 212 10.37 20.49 -13.79
C GLY A 212 11.56 21.37 -13.39
N GLN A 213 11.79 21.59 -12.09
CA GLN A 213 12.96 22.31 -11.60
C GLN A 213 14.21 21.43 -11.68
N GLU A 214 15.32 22.05 -12.08
CA GLU A 214 16.61 21.38 -12.09
C GLU A 214 17.15 21.24 -10.66
N VAL A 215 17.34 19.98 -10.25
CA VAL A 215 17.83 19.63 -8.92
C VAL A 215 19.02 18.70 -9.04
N ARG A 216 20.10 19.01 -8.33
CA ARG A 216 21.25 18.10 -8.21
C ARG A 216 20.86 16.91 -7.35
N LEU A 217 21.13 15.69 -7.83
CA LEU A 217 20.94 14.49 -7.01
C LEU A 217 21.89 14.50 -5.80
N SER A 218 21.47 13.76 -4.77
CA SER A 218 22.24 13.45 -3.57
C SER A 218 21.70 12.13 -3.00
N PRO A 219 22.35 11.48 -2.03
CA PRO A 219 21.82 10.26 -1.42
C PRO A 219 20.38 10.42 -0.90
N ALA A 220 20.10 11.48 -0.12
CA ALA A 220 18.76 11.74 0.41
C ALA A 220 17.73 12.06 -0.69
N ARG A 221 18.14 12.82 -1.73
CA ARG A 221 17.27 13.13 -2.86
C ARG A 221 16.98 11.90 -3.73
N TYR A 222 17.97 11.02 -3.91
CA TYR A 222 17.77 9.76 -4.61
C TYR A 222 16.70 8.92 -3.91
N ASP A 223 16.78 8.76 -2.58
CA ASP A 223 15.79 8.00 -1.82
C ASP A 223 14.38 8.58 -1.94
N ARG A 224 14.25 9.91 -2.00
CA ARG A 224 12.97 10.56 -2.27
C ARG A 224 12.50 10.30 -3.71
N PHE A 225 13.36 10.56 -4.70
CA PHE A 225 12.98 10.56 -6.11
C PHE A 225 12.77 9.17 -6.70
N ILE A 226 13.43 8.13 -6.18
CA ILE A 226 13.19 6.74 -6.60
C ILE A 226 11.79 6.24 -6.20
N ARG A 227 11.10 6.93 -5.28
CA ARG A 227 9.72 6.66 -4.85
C ARG A 227 8.69 7.60 -5.49
N SER A 228 9.14 8.51 -6.36
CA SER A 228 8.29 9.52 -6.99
C SER A 228 7.11 8.90 -7.75
N PRO A 229 5.91 9.51 -7.72
CA PRO A 229 4.81 9.07 -8.57
C PRO A 229 5.09 9.31 -10.07
N ASP A 230 5.99 10.25 -10.40
CA ASP A 230 6.43 10.47 -11.78
C ASP A 230 7.52 9.46 -12.16
N ARG A 231 7.16 8.55 -13.08
CA ARG A 231 8.07 7.51 -13.59
C ARG A 231 9.33 8.09 -14.25
N ARG A 232 9.23 9.25 -14.89
CA ARG A 232 10.39 9.92 -15.49
C ARG A 232 11.39 10.32 -14.40
N VAL A 233 10.93 10.93 -13.31
CA VAL A 233 11.77 11.31 -12.17
C VAL A 233 12.47 10.09 -11.59
N ARG A 234 11.75 8.97 -11.39
CA ARG A 234 12.35 7.73 -10.89
C ARG A 234 13.44 7.21 -11.84
N ARG A 235 13.17 7.19 -13.14
CA ARG A 235 14.12 6.76 -14.17
C ARG A 235 15.36 7.64 -14.20
N GLU A 236 15.20 8.96 -14.24
CA GLU A 236 16.32 9.91 -14.21
C GLU A 236 17.13 9.78 -12.92
N ALA A 237 16.47 9.63 -11.77
CA ALA A 237 17.14 9.41 -10.49
C ALA A 237 17.95 8.10 -10.47
N PHE A 238 17.38 7.01 -10.97
CA PHE A 238 18.07 5.72 -11.08
C PHE A 238 19.27 5.79 -12.02
N LEU A 239 19.06 6.22 -13.26
CA LEU A 239 20.14 6.30 -14.25
C LEU A 239 21.23 7.29 -13.81
N GLY A 240 20.86 8.41 -13.20
CA GLY A 240 21.80 9.38 -12.66
C GLY A 240 22.62 8.85 -11.49
N ALA A 241 22.01 8.04 -10.61
CA ALA A 241 22.74 7.39 -9.52
C ALA A 241 23.67 6.28 -10.04
N MET A 242 23.22 5.49 -11.02
CA MET A 242 24.03 4.42 -11.62
C MET A 242 25.18 5.00 -12.45
N SER A 243 24.98 6.10 -13.18
CA SER A 243 26.06 6.73 -13.95
C SER A 243 27.15 7.31 -13.05
N ALA A 244 26.77 7.94 -11.93
CA ALA A 244 27.73 8.42 -10.94
C ALA A 244 28.56 7.26 -10.34
N ALA A 245 27.93 6.13 -10.04
CA ALA A 245 28.64 4.94 -9.55
C ALA A 245 29.52 4.30 -10.64
N ALA A 246 29.03 4.22 -11.88
CA ALA A 246 29.75 3.64 -13.03
C ALA A 246 31.06 4.38 -13.34
N ALA A 247 31.10 5.71 -13.14
CA ALA A 247 32.32 6.51 -13.30
C ALA A 247 33.48 6.04 -12.40
N PHE A 248 33.17 5.38 -11.29
CA PHE A 248 34.15 4.89 -10.30
C PHE A 248 34.05 3.37 -10.05
N GLN A 249 33.41 2.61 -10.94
CA GLN A 249 33.14 1.18 -10.71
C GLN A 249 34.41 0.35 -10.43
N ASN A 250 35.53 0.67 -11.08
CA ASN A 250 36.82 -0.01 -10.84
C ASN A 250 37.40 0.34 -9.47
N THR A 251 37.25 1.59 -9.03
CA THR A 251 37.64 2.01 -7.68
C THR A 251 36.79 1.30 -6.63
N PHE A 252 35.47 1.24 -6.82
CA PHE A 252 34.57 0.49 -5.94
C PHE A 252 34.90 -1.01 -5.90
N ALA A 253 35.27 -1.60 -7.04
CA ALA A 253 35.71 -3.00 -7.08
C ALA A 253 37.02 -3.20 -6.32
N SER A 254 37.97 -2.27 -6.44
CA SER A 254 39.22 -2.31 -5.70
C SER A 254 39.01 -2.18 -4.19
N THR A 255 38.19 -1.24 -3.73
CA THR A 255 37.90 -1.07 -2.31
C THR A 255 37.10 -2.24 -1.75
N PHE A 256 36.12 -2.75 -2.50
CA PHE A 256 35.35 -3.92 -2.07
C PHE A 256 36.22 -5.18 -2.02
N ASN A 257 37.07 -5.40 -3.03
CA ASN A 257 38.05 -6.48 -2.99
C ASN A 257 38.99 -6.33 -1.78
N GLY A 258 39.46 -5.12 -1.46
CA GLY A 258 40.24 -4.87 -0.25
C GLY A 258 39.50 -5.26 1.04
N ALA A 259 38.21 -4.95 1.14
CA ALA A 259 37.38 -5.36 2.27
C ALA A 259 37.18 -6.89 2.34
N VAL A 260 36.97 -7.56 1.22
CA VAL A 260 36.87 -9.03 1.15
C VAL A 260 38.20 -9.68 1.53
N GLN A 261 39.32 -9.19 1.02
CA GLN A 261 40.66 -9.70 1.34
C GLN A 261 40.99 -9.50 2.83
N ARG A 262 40.60 -8.35 3.41
CA ARG A 262 40.66 -8.12 4.86
C ARG A 262 39.91 -9.21 5.61
N ASN A 263 38.66 -9.48 5.25
CA ASN A 263 37.81 -10.46 5.94
C ASN A 263 38.41 -11.88 5.85
N LEU A 264 38.89 -12.27 4.66
CA LEU A 264 39.57 -13.55 4.45
C LEU A 264 40.89 -13.66 5.22
N TYR A 265 41.69 -12.58 5.25
CA TYR A 265 42.94 -12.53 6.01
C TYR A 265 42.72 -12.78 7.50
N TYR A 266 41.79 -12.05 8.13
CA TYR A 266 41.52 -12.24 9.56
C TYR A 266 40.92 -13.62 9.87
N ALA A 267 40.04 -14.13 8.99
CA ALA A 267 39.48 -15.47 9.16
C ALA A 267 40.58 -16.55 9.08
N GLN A 268 41.43 -16.50 8.06
CA GLN A 268 42.52 -17.44 7.88
C GLN A 268 43.58 -17.32 8.98
N ALA A 269 43.95 -16.10 9.37
CA ALA A 269 44.91 -15.87 10.45
C ALA A 269 44.44 -16.48 11.77
N ARG A 270 43.13 -16.44 12.04
CA ARG A 270 42.49 -17.05 13.22
C ARG A 270 42.07 -18.51 13.01
N GLY A 271 42.45 -19.15 11.91
CA GLY A 271 42.20 -20.57 11.67
C GLY A 271 40.75 -20.95 11.34
N PHE A 272 39.93 -20.01 10.83
CA PHE A 272 38.59 -20.30 10.33
C PHE A 272 38.63 -20.79 8.87
N GLU A 273 37.64 -21.61 8.47
CA GLU A 273 37.52 -22.11 7.09
C GLU A 273 36.98 -21.05 6.13
N SER A 274 36.25 -20.05 6.64
CA SER A 274 35.67 -18.97 5.84
C SER A 274 35.47 -17.68 6.64
N ALA A 275 35.36 -16.55 5.93
CA ALA A 275 35.00 -15.26 6.54
C ALA A 275 33.61 -15.31 7.21
N LEU A 276 32.65 -16.02 6.62
CA LEU A 276 31.31 -16.19 7.20
C LEU A 276 31.35 -16.95 8.53
N GLU A 277 32.12 -18.04 8.61
CA GLU A 277 32.29 -18.79 9.86
C GLU A 277 32.87 -17.89 10.96
N ALA A 278 33.92 -17.11 10.65
CA ALA A 278 34.54 -16.19 11.59
C ALA A 278 33.56 -15.13 12.16
N VAL A 279 32.58 -14.69 11.37
CA VAL A 279 31.55 -13.71 11.80
C VAL A 279 30.47 -14.34 12.66
N LEU A 280 30.11 -15.59 12.38
CA LEU A 280 29.05 -16.30 13.10
C LEU A 280 29.53 -16.96 14.39
N PHE A 281 30.83 -17.28 14.46
CA PHE A 281 31.42 -17.99 15.58
C PHE A 281 31.27 -17.26 16.93
N PRO A 282 31.49 -15.93 17.07
CA PRO A 282 31.31 -15.25 18.35
C PRO A 282 29.93 -15.45 18.98
N ASP A 283 28.87 -15.49 18.15
CA ASP A 283 27.48 -15.71 18.58
C ASP A 283 27.07 -17.20 18.63
N ASN A 284 28.02 -18.13 18.45
CA ASN A 284 27.79 -19.58 18.38
C ASN A 284 26.71 -19.98 17.34
N VAL A 285 26.69 -19.29 16.20
CA VAL A 285 25.74 -19.56 15.11
C VAL A 285 26.40 -20.44 14.05
N PRO A 286 25.82 -21.58 13.66
CA PRO A 286 26.38 -22.40 12.59
C PRO A 286 26.07 -21.80 11.21
N VAL A 287 27.00 -21.97 10.26
CA VAL A 287 26.86 -21.55 8.84
C VAL A 287 25.56 -22.08 8.21
N ALA A 288 25.05 -23.22 8.68
CA ALA A 288 23.78 -23.81 8.24
C ALA A 288 22.58 -22.86 8.38
N VAL A 289 22.55 -21.97 9.40
CA VAL A 289 21.46 -20.98 9.56
C VAL A 289 21.43 -20.01 8.38
N TYR A 290 22.59 -19.53 7.97
CA TYR A 290 22.74 -18.64 6.83
C TYR A 290 22.31 -19.32 5.52
N ARG A 291 22.80 -20.55 5.28
CA ARG A 291 22.44 -21.33 4.08
C ARG A 291 20.95 -21.62 4.03
N ASN A 292 20.36 -22.04 5.15
CA ASN A 292 18.94 -22.34 5.24
C ASN A 292 18.06 -21.11 4.92
N LEU A 293 18.45 -19.91 5.36
CA LEU A 293 17.78 -18.66 4.97
C LEU A 293 17.80 -18.45 3.45
N VAL A 294 18.97 -18.54 2.82
CA VAL A 294 19.15 -18.32 1.37
C VAL A 294 18.41 -19.38 0.57
N GLU A 295 18.60 -20.66 0.88
CA GLU A 295 18.01 -21.79 0.16
C GLU A 295 16.49 -21.80 0.27
N THR A 296 15.94 -21.60 1.48
CA THR A 296 14.49 -21.59 1.68
C THR A 296 13.85 -20.38 1.01
N THR A 297 14.43 -19.18 1.11
CA THR A 297 13.95 -18.02 0.37
C THR A 297 14.02 -18.24 -1.14
N GLY A 298 15.10 -18.87 -1.62
CA GLY A 298 15.29 -19.26 -3.02
C GLY A 298 14.15 -20.13 -3.56
N ARG A 299 13.70 -21.12 -2.78
CA ARG A 299 12.54 -21.97 -3.13
C ARG A 299 11.22 -21.19 -3.27
N HIS A 300 11.12 -20.02 -2.63
CA HIS A 300 9.91 -19.18 -2.60
C HIS A 300 9.99 -17.92 -3.49
N LEU A 301 11.04 -17.74 -4.29
CA LEU A 301 11.12 -16.66 -5.29
C LEU A 301 9.91 -16.54 -6.23
N PRO A 302 9.17 -17.62 -6.59
CA PRO A 302 7.92 -17.47 -7.36
C PRO A 302 6.89 -16.51 -6.73
N LEU A 303 6.89 -16.33 -5.40
CA LEU A 303 6.04 -15.33 -4.74
C LEU A 303 6.50 -13.90 -5.08
N LEU A 304 7.81 -13.63 -5.03
CA LEU A 304 8.37 -12.34 -5.42
C LEU A 304 8.14 -12.07 -6.92
N HIS A 305 8.27 -13.09 -7.77
CA HIS A 305 7.96 -12.99 -9.20
C HIS A 305 6.49 -12.63 -9.42
N ARG A 306 5.59 -13.23 -8.64
CA ARG A 306 4.15 -12.93 -8.67
C ARG A 306 3.87 -11.47 -8.28
N TRP A 307 4.52 -10.97 -7.24
CA TRP A 307 4.46 -9.55 -6.83
C TRP A 307 4.99 -8.61 -7.92
N ALA A 308 6.15 -8.89 -8.53
CA ALA A 308 6.70 -8.07 -9.61
C ALA A 308 5.76 -8.05 -10.82
N ALA A 309 5.21 -9.20 -11.20
CA ALA A 309 4.23 -9.29 -12.28
C ALA A 309 2.94 -8.53 -11.96
N LEU A 310 2.48 -8.56 -10.70
CA LEU A 310 1.34 -7.78 -10.24
C LEU A 310 1.60 -6.28 -10.36
N ARG A 311 2.74 -5.79 -9.87
CA ARG A 311 3.17 -4.39 -9.97
C ARG A 311 3.21 -3.92 -11.44
N LYS A 312 3.81 -4.71 -12.34
CA LYS A 312 3.79 -4.44 -13.79
C LYS A 312 2.37 -4.27 -14.34
N ARG A 313 1.46 -5.18 -13.96
CA ARG A 313 0.05 -5.14 -14.40
C ARG A 313 -0.71 -3.94 -13.83
N VAL A 314 -0.60 -3.68 -12.53
CA VAL A 314 -1.32 -2.61 -11.81
C VAL A 314 -0.89 -1.23 -12.34
N CYS A 315 0.42 -1.02 -12.54
CA CYS A 315 0.94 0.22 -13.10
C CYS A 315 0.67 0.38 -14.61
N GLY A 316 0.25 -0.70 -15.29
CA GLY A 316 -0.01 -0.69 -16.73
C GLY A 316 1.25 -0.52 -17.58
N TYR A 317 2.40 -1.01 -17.11
CA TYR A 317 3.69 -0.90 -17.78
C TYR A 317 3.93 -2.05 -18.75
N ASP A 318 4.42 -1.73 -19.95
CA ASP A 318 4.83 -2.73 -20.94
C ASP A 318 6.15 -3.41 -20.52
N GLU A 319 7.03 -2.65 -19.88
CA GLU A 319 8.31 -3.09 -19.27
C GLU A 319 8.37 -2.58 -17.84
N LEU A 320 8.74 -3.45 -16.89
CA LEU A 320 8.93 -3.10 -15.48
C LEU A 320 10.43 -3.04 -15.22
N HIS A 321 10.94 -1.92 -14.72
CA HIS A 321 12.37 -1.73 -14.48
C HIS A 321 12.67 -1.64 -12.98
N VAL A 322 13.95 -1.67 -12.61
CA VAL A 322 14.40 -1.55 -11.20
C VAL A 322 13.86 -0.28 -10.54
N TYR A 323 13.78 0.82 -11.30
CA TYR A 323 13.24 2.10 -10.84
C TYR A 323 11.71 2.15 -10.67
N ASP A 324 10.98 1.08 -11.00
CA ASP A 324 9.54 0.97 -10.78
C ASP A 324 9.18 0.21 -9.50
N LEU A 325 10.17 -0.43 -8.85
CA LEU A 325 9.97 -1.31 -7.70
C LEU A 325 9.62 -0.57 -6.40
N TYR A 326 9.95 0.71 -6.30
CA TYR A 326 9.85 1.49 -5.06
C TYR A 326 8.66 2.48 -5.04
N GLN A 327 7.91 2.61 -6.13
CA GLN A 327 6.72 3.45 -6.15
C GLN A 327 5.59 2.77 -5.35
N PRO A 328 4.91 3.42 -4.41
CA PRO A 328 3.72 2.84 -3.79
C PRO A 328 2.65 2.52 -4.86
N LEU A 329 2.09 1.30 -4.89
CA LEU A 329 1.03 0.94 -5.85
C LEU A 329 -0.31 1.61 -5.51
N VAL A 330 -0.50 1.87 -4.22
CA VAL A 330 -1.72 2.45 -3.67
C VAL A 330 -1.33 3.75 -2.99
N VAL A 331 -1.67 4.88 -3.60
CA VAL A 331 -1.45 6.19 -2.99
C VAL A 331 -2.62 6.48 -2.05
N GLY A 332 -2.40 6.27 -0.75
CA GLY A 332 -3.21 6.86 0.29
C GLY A 332 -2.57 8.17 0.70
N GLY A 333 -3.32 9.27 0.66
CA GLY A 333 -2.93 10.45 1.45
C GLY A 333 -3.05 10.06 2.91
N ALA A 334 -2.01 9.45 3.47
CA ALA A 334 -1.95 9.20 4.90
C ALA A 334 -2.02 10.57 5.58
N ALA A 335 -3.06 10.77 6.40
CA ALA A 335 -3.11 11.94 7.26
C ALA A 335 -1.89 11.90 8.17
N GLU A 336 -1.32 13.07 8.47
CA GLU A 336 -0.30 13.16 9.51
C GLU A 336 -0.86 12.55 10.80
N VAL A 337 -0.11 11.63 11.41
CA VAL A 337 -0.46 11.01 12.68
C VAL A 337 0.26 11.78 13.79
N PRO A 338 -0.45 12.53 14.66
CA PRO A 338 0.19 13.20 15.79
C PRO A 338 0.91 12.19 16.70
N TYR A 339 2.01 12.62 17.34
CA TYR A 339 2.82 11.73 18.19
C TYR A 339 2.01 11.03 19.28
N ASP A 340 1.12 11.76 19.97
CA ASP A 340 0.29 11.19 21.05
C ASP A 340 -0.67 10.11 20.52
N GLU A 341 -1.16 10.29 19.29
CA GLU A 341 -1.99 9.28 18.61
C GLU A 341 -1.15 8.06 18.20
N ALA A 342 0.07 8.26 17.69
CA ALA A 342 1.00 7.18 17.37
C ALA A 342 1.36 6.36 18.62
N ALA A 343 1.70 7.03 19.72
CA ALA A 343 1.96 6.41 21.02
C ALA A 343 0.78 5.56 21.52
N ALA A 344 -0.45 6.07 21.39
CA ALA A 344 -1.66 5.34 21.76
C ALA A 344 -1.89 4.10 20.86
N ARG A 345 -1.71 4.24 19.54
CA ARG A 345 -1.83 3.13 18.58
C ARG A 345 -0.81 2.02 18.86
N ILE A 346 0.45 2.36 19.10
CA ILE A 346 1.50 1.39 19.43
C ILE A 346 1.19 0.68 20.76
N THR A 347 0.76 1.44 21.78
CA THR A 347 0.37 0.86 23.07
C THR A 347 -0.80 -0.12 22.91
N ALA A 348 -1.79 0.19 22.07
CA ALA A 348 -2.91 -0.71 21.78
C ALA A 348 -2.47 -1.95 21.00
N ALA A 349 -1.58 -1.79 20.02
CA ALA A 349 -1.09 -2.88 19.17
C ALA A 349 -0.34 -3.96 19.95
N VAL A 350 0.38 -3.59 21.01
CA VAL A 350 1.14 -4.56 21.84
C VAL A 350 0.31 -5.23 22.93
N ALA A 351 -1.01 -4.97 23.02
CA ALA A 351 -1.89 -5.61 24.00
C ALA A 351 -1.79 -7.16 24.04
N PRO A 352 -1.60 -7.88 22.90
CA PRO A 352 -1.42 -9.34 22.92
C PRO A 352 -0.19 -9.82 23.70
N LEU A 353 0.80 -8.97 23.96
CA LEU A 353 1.98 -9.28 24.78
C LEU A 353 1.69 -9.27 26.30
N GLY A 354 0.45 -8.95 26.68
CA GLY A 354 -0.01 -8.98 28.06
C GLY A 354 0.31 -7.70 28.86
N PRO A 355 -0.26 -7.60 30.07
CA PRO A 355 -0.26 -6.36 30.86
C PRO A 355 1.13 -5.93 31.32
N GLU A 356 2.05 -6.86 31.60
CA GLU A 356 3.43 -6.53 32.01
C GLU A 356 4.15 -5.69 30.95
N TYR A 357 4.07 -6.11 29.68
CA TYR A 357 4.71 -5.42 28.56
C TYR A 357 4.03 -4.09 28.26
N GLN A 358 2.70 -4.11 28.11
CA GLN A 358 1.92 -2.93 27.74
C GLN A 358 2.02 -1.81 28.78
N GLU A 359 1.94 -2.13 30.07
CA GLU A 359 2.05 -1.14 31.14
C GLU A 359 3.48 -0.59 31.25
N THR A 360 4.50 -1.42 31.02
CA THR A 360 5.90 -0.97 30.99
C THR A 360 6.14 0.02 29.85
N LEU A 361 5.60 -0.27 28.66
CA LEU A 361 5.65 0.64 27.50
C LEU A 361 4.96 1.98 27.83
N ARG A 362 3.74 1.94 28.38
CA ARG A 362 2.97 3.13 28.76
C ARG A 362 3.71 4.00 29.78
N ARG A 363 4.34 3.38 30.78
CA ARG A 363 5.17 4.08 31.78
C ARG A 363 6.39 4.72 31.13
N GLY A 364 7.04 4.05 30.19
CA GLY A 364 8.20 4.60 29.48
C GLY A 364 7.88 5.85 28.67
N LEU A 365 6.76 5.82 27.93
CA LEU A 365 6.27 7.00 27.21
C LEU A 365 5.93 8.16 28.17
N ALA A 366 5.34 7.88 29.32
CA ALA A 366 5.02 8.89 30.34
C ALA A 366 6.27 9.42 31.07
N ALA A 367 7.32 8.60 31.21
CA ALA A 367 8.58 8.92 31.87
C ALA A 367 9.58 9.65 30.96
N ARG A 368 9.12 10.20 29.82
CA ARG A 368 9.95 10.96 28.87
C ARG A 368 11.18 10.18 28.41
N TRP A 369 10.99 8.95 27.96
CA TRP A 369 12.05 8.20 27.26
C TRP A 369 12.38 8.80 25.89
N VAL A 370 11.39 9.41 25.24
CA VAL A 370 11.48 9.78 23.82
C VAL A 370 11.80 11.27 23.65
N ASP A 371 12.79 11.54 22.82
CA ASP A 371 13.09 12.85 22.26
C ASP A 371 12.50 12.97 20.85
N VAL A 372 11.35 13.64 20.73
CA VAL A 372 10.35 13.36 19.68
C VAL A 372 10.60 14.10 18.37
N TYR A 373 10.67 15.44 18.40
CA TYR A 373 10.60 16.26 17.18
C TYR A 373 11.98 16.61 16.64
N GLU A 374 12.05 16.90 15.34
CA GLU A 374 13.25 17.48 14.72
C GLU A 374 13.51 18.89 15.28
N THR A 375 14.77 19.15 15.66
CA THR A 375 15.22 20.49 16.08
C THR A 375 16.54 20.85 15.40
N GLN A 376 16.86 22.14 15.32
CA GLN A 376 18.13 22.59 14.75
C GLN A 376 19.31 21.95 15.47
N GLY A 377 20.23 21.37 14.70
CA GLY A 377 21.43 20.72 15.24
C GLY A 377 21.18 19.36 15.89
N LYS A 378 19.94 18.86 15.96
CA LYS A 378 19.68 17.50 16.47
C LYS A 378 20.25 16.45 15.52
N ARG A 379 20.76 15.35 16.08
CA ARG A 379 21.25 14.21 15.30
C ARG A 379 20.10 13.65 14.43
N PRO A 380 20.31 13.43 13.12
CA PRO A 380 19.29 12.85 12.25
C PRO A 380 19.10 11.35 12.51
N GLY A 381 17.95 10.82 12.10
CA GLY A 381 17.61 9.39 12.20
C GLY A 381 16.79 9.05 13.45
N GLY A 382 16.84 7.78 13.84
CA GLY A 382 16.23 7.26 15.07
C GLY A 382 17.15 6.22 15.72
N TYR A 383 17.15 6.16 17.06
CA TYR A 383 17.82 5.10 17.81
C TYR A 383 17.26 4.96 19.23
N SER A 384 17.51 3.81 19.83
CA SER A 384 17.30 3.48 21.24
C SER A 384 18.63 3.18 21.92
N TRP A 385 18.89 3.80 23.07
CA TRP A 385 20.12 3.55 23.83
C TRP A 385 19.91 3.75 25.34
N GLY A 386 20.87 3.32 26.14
CA GLY A 386 20.82 3.33 27.59
C GLY A 386 22.00 2.60 28.19
N SER A 387 22.11 2.61 29.51
CA SER A 387 23.05 1.80 30.29
C SER A 387 22.26 0.95 31.30
N TYR A 388 22.90 -0.05 31.89
CA TYR A 388 22.30 -0.96 32.87
C TYR A 388 21.63 -0.25 34.05
N GLU A 389 22.16 0.91 34.45
CA GLU A 389 21.68 1.69 35.60
C GLU A 389 20.71 2.82 35.21
N THR A 390 20.28 2.89 33.95
CA THR A 390 19.46 4.01 33.45
C THR A 390 18.12 3.54 32.93
N GLN A 391 17.17 4.46 32.82
CA GLN A 391 16.04 4.23 31.92
C GLN A 391 16.53 4.16 30.46
N PRO A 392 15.75 3.56 29.55
CA PRO A 392 15.99 3.69 28.12
C PRO A 392 15.74 5.12 27.63
N TYR A 393 16.45 5.51 26.58
CA TYR A 393 16.29 6.78 25.89
C TYR A 393 16.18 6.55 24.40
N ILE A 394 15.19 7.17 23.78
CA ILE A 394 14.88 7.05 22.37
C ILE A 394 15.04 8.43 21.75
N LEU A 395 15.85 8.54 20.70
CA LEU A 395 15.89 9.72 19.86
C LEU A 395 15.18 9.40 18.55
N ILE A 396 14.19 10.19 18.16
CA ILE A 396 13.58 10.14 16.83
C ILE A 396 13.41 11.56 16.26
N ASN A 397 13.15 11.66 14.96
CA ASN A 397 12.83 12.91 14.28
C ASN A 397 11.42 12.80 13.68
N TYR A 398 10.40 12.90 14.53
CA TYR A 398 9.02 12.60 14.21
C TYR A 398 8.34 13.75 13.46
N ASN A 399 7.84 13.48 12.25
CA ASN A 399 7.19 14.46 11.38
C ASN A 399 5.75 14.04 11.00
N GLY A 400 5.16 13.09 11.73
CA GLY A 400 3.78 12.66 11.56
C GLY A 400 3.55 11.69 10.41
N THR A 401 4.60 11.17 9.76
CA THR A 401 4.44 10.21 8.67
C THR A 401 4.18 8.79 9.21
N PRO A 402 3.51 7.91 8.45
CA PRO A 402 3.35 6.49 8.85
C PRO A 402 4.68 5.79 9.15
N ARG A 403 5.75 6.17 8.43
CA ARG A 403 7.11 5.68 8.69
C ARG A 403 7.58 6.08 10.08
N ASP A 404 7.28 7.28 10.54
CA ASP A 404 7.70 7.75 11.87
C ASP A 404 7.00 6.96 12.99
N VAL A 405 5.74 6.53 12.77
CA VAL A 405 5.02 5.63 13.69
C VAL A 405 5.72 4.27 13.78
N SER A 406 6.12 3.70 12.64
CA SER A 406 6.88 2.43 12.62
C SER A 406 8.22 2.56 13.32
N VAL A 407 8.98 3.64 13.06
CA VAL A 407 10.27 3.89 13.73
C VAL A 407 10.08 4.02 15.24
N LEU A 408 9.06 4.73 15.72
CA LEU A 408 8.77 4.80 17.16
C LEU A 408 8.47 3.40 17.75
N ALA A 409 7.69 2.57 17.05
CA ALA A 409 7.40 1.20 17.48
C ALA A 409 8.66 0.33 17.55
N HIS A 410 9.54 0.48 16.55
CA HIS A 410 10.84 -0.18 16.45
C HIS A 410 11.73 0.14 17.65
N GLU A 411 11.96 1.44 17.91
CA GLU A 411 12.85 1.87 18.99
C GLU A 411 12.31 1.52 20.38
N LEU A 412 10.97 1.53 20.55
CA LEU A 412 10.34 1.05 21.78
C LEU A 412 10.59 -0.44 22.01
N GLY A 413 10.69 -1.25 20.95
CA GLY A 413 11.04 -2.67 21.06
C GLY A 413 12.45 -2.88 21.59
N HIS A 414 13.43 -2.12 21.08
CA HIS A 414 14.79 -2.12 21.63
C HIS A 414 14.83 -1.64 23.08
N SER A 415 14.15 -0.54 23.41
CA SER A 415 14.11 -0.02 24.78
C SER A 415 13.53 -1.02 25.77
N LEU A 416 12.46 -1.72 25.39
CA LEU A 416 11.84 -2.73 26.24
C LEU A 416 12.75 -3.95 26.37
N HIS A 417 13.42 -4.39 25.30
CA HIS A 417 14.40 -5.47 25.37
C HIS A 417 15.52 -5.15 26.37
N SER A 418 16.13 -3.96 26.26
CA SER A 418 17.16 -3.52 27.20
C SER A 418 16.65 -3.43 28.63
N LEU A 419 15.47 -2.85 28.85
CA LEU A 419 14.91 -2.71 30.19
C LEU A 419 14.60 -4.06 30.85
N PHE A 420 14.00 -5.01 30.11
CA PHE A 420 13.72 -6.34 30.63
C PHE A 420 15.00 -7.12 30.92
N THR A 421 16.03 -6.95 30.09
CA THR A 421 17.37 -7.51 30.32
C THR A 421 17.98 -6.94 31.59
N HIS A 422 18.10 -5.61 31.71
CA HIS A 422 18.74 -4.95 32.87
C HIS A 422 18.05 -5.29 34.20
N ARG A 423 16.72 -5.50 34.19
CA ARG A 423 15.96 -5.87 35.40
C ARG A 423 16.10 -7.33 35.81
N SER A 424 16.52 -8.20 34.90
CA SER A 424 16.46 -9.65 35.11
C SER A 424 17.82 -10.32 35.10
N GLN A 425 18.82 -9.70 34.45
CA GLN A 425 20.16 -10.26 34.30
C GLN A 425 21.17 -9.54 35.16
N PRO A 426 22.22 -10.22 35.67
CA PRO A 426 23.37 -9.58 36.29
C PRO A 426 24.16 -8.76 35.27
N LYS A 427 25.01 -7.83 35.75
CA LYS A 427 25.80 -6.91 34.91
C LYS A 427 26.59 -7.58 33.78
N VAL A 428 27.12 -8.79 34.00
CA VAL A 428 27.83 -9.58 32.97
C VAL A 428 26.97 -9.93 31.75
N TYR A 429 25.65 -10.10 31.95
CA TYR A 429 24.67 -10.44 30.92
C TYR A 429 23.67 -9.31 30.66
N GLY A 430 24.06 -8.08 31.03
CA GLY A 430 23.23 -6.87 30.88
C GLY A 430 23.07 -6.40 29.43
N GLU A 431 23.75 -7.01 28.48
CA GLU A 431 23.56 -6.79 27.04
C GLU A 431 22.88 -7.99 26.39
N TYR A 432 22.60 -7.92 25.09
CA TYR A 432 22.11 -9.04 24.27
C TYR A 432 22.89 -9.11 22.97
N SER A 433 22.96 -10.30 22.37
CA SER A 433 23.65 -10.50 21.10
C SER A 433 23.01 -9.66 19.99
N SER A 434 23.86 -9.05 19.16
CA SER A 434 23.45 -8.35 17.95
C SER A 434 22.67 -9.24 16.96
N PHE A 435 22.79 -10.57 17.08
CA PHE A 435 22.04 -11.52 16.27
C PHE A 435 20.53 -11.55 16.58
N VAL A 436 20.13 -11.27 17.83
CA VAL A 436 18.73 -11.27 18.28
C VAL A 436 18.18 -9.87 18.55
N ALA A 437 19.03 -8.84 18.51
CA ALA A 437 18.69 -7.47 18.87
C ALA A 437 17.48 -6.89 18.11
N GLU A 438 17.33 -7.25 16.83
CA GLU A 438 16.27 -6.78 15.93
C GLU A 438 14.93 -7.52 16.09
N VAL A 439 14.91 -8.66 16.81
CA VAL A 439 13.69 -9.47 16.94
C VAL A 439 12.58 -8.70 17.68
N PRO A 440 12.84 -8.04 18.83
CA PRO A 440 11.80 -7.32 19.56
C PRO A 440 11.31 -6.05 18.86
N SER A 441 12.21 -5.32 18.18
CA SER A 441 11.87 -4.11 17.44
C SER A 441 10.99 -4.43 16.23
N ILE A 442 11.36 -5.44 15.43
CA ILE A 442 10.54 -5.91 14.31
C ILE A 442 9.21 -6.51 14.81
N LEU A 443 9.19 -7.23 15.94
CA LEU A 443 7.93 -7.77 16.46
C LEU A 443 6.92 -6.66 16.81
N ASN A 444 7.38 -5.56 17.42
CA ASN A 444 6.51 -4.41 17.68
C ASN A 444 5.95 -3.82 16.38
N GLU A 445 6.76 -3.69 15.32
CA GLU A 445 6.30 -3.25 14.00
C GLU A 445 5.24 -4.20 13.44
N LEU A 446 5.48 -5.51 13.45
CA LEU A 446 4.55 -6.51 12.93
C LEU A 446 3.21 -6.50 13.68
N LEU A 447 3.23 -6.36 15.01
CA LEU A 447 2.02 -6.23 15.81
C LEU A 447 1.28 -4.93 15.51
N LEU A 448 2.00 -3.82 15.28
CA LEU A 448 1.42 -2.56 14.84
C LEU A 448 0.77 -2.69 13.47
N GLU A 449 1.45 -3.30 12.49
CA GLU A 449 0.92 -3.55 11.15
C GLU A 449 -0.36 -4.38 11.21
N ASP A 450 -0.35 -5.50 11.95
CA ASP A 450 -1.49 -6.40 12.08
C ASP A 450 -2.67 -5.72 12.80
N TRP A 451 -2.39 -4.94 13.84
CA TRP A 451 -3.40 -4.13 14.52
C TRP A 451 -3.99 -3.07 13.59
N GLN A 452 -3.15 -2.30 12.88
CA GLN A 452 -3.63 -1.28 11.93
C GLN A 452 -4.47 -1.89 10.83
N LEU A 453 -4.05 -3.04 10.29
CA LEU A 453 -4.79 -3.77 9.27
C LEU A 453 -6.15 -4.24 9.82
N ALA A 454 -6.21 -4.75 11.06
CA ALA A 454 -7.47 -5.14 11.69
C ALA A 454 -8.42 -3.94 11.95
N GLN A 455 -7.87 -2.78 12.30
CA GLN A 455 -8.64 -1.55 12.53
C GLN A 455 -9.08 -0.83 11.25
N ALA A 456 -8.48 -1.16 10.10
CA ALA A 456 -8.79 -0.52 8.82
C ALA A 456 -10.16 -0.96 8.28
N ALA A 457 -11.22 -0.25 8.70
CA ALA A 457 -12.57 -0.42 8.17
C ALA A 457 -12.70 0.06 6.71
N ALA A 458 -11.94 1.08 6.34
CA ALA A 458 -11.90 1.62 4.98
C ALA A 458 -10.99 0.73 4.09
N PRO A 459 -11.50 0.17 2.99
CA PRO A 459 -10.77 -0.75 2.11
C PRO A 459 -9.53 -0.14 1.47
N GLN A 460 -9.56 1.17 1.21
CA GLN A 460 -8.36 1.87 0.75
C GLN A 460 -7.29 1.94 1.82
N ALA A 461 -7.65 2.26 3.06
CA ALA A 461 -6.70 2.24 4.16
C ALA A 461 -6.11 0.83 4.31
N ARG A 462 -6.95 -0.20 4.18
CA ARG A 462 -6.53 -1.59 4.15
C ARG A 462 -5.55 -1.89 3.00
N LEU A 463 -5.81 -1.43 1.78
CA LEU A 463 -4.93 -1.64 0.62
C LEU A 463 -3.61 -0.88 0.72
N VAL A 464 -3.60 0.32 1.29
CA VAL A 464 -2.38 1.09 1.58
C VAL A 464 -1.52 0.31 2.56
N LEU A 465 -2.11 -0.16 3.66
CA LEU A 465 -1.41 -0.97 4.67
C LEU A 465 -0.90 -2.27 4.06
N LEU A 466 -1.71 -3.00 3.29
CA LEU A 466 -1.27 -4.22 2.59
C LEU A 466 -0.10 -3.95 1.64
N ASN A 467 -0.13 -2.85 0.86
CA ASN A 467 1.00 -2.48 0.00
C ASN A 467 2.26 -2.17 0.83
N GLU A 468 2.13 -1.40 1.90
CA GLU A 468 3.26 -1.03 2.79
C GLU A 468 3.87 -2.28 3.44
N MET A 469 3.05 -3.17 4.01
CA MET A 469 3.50 -4.43 4.61
C MET A 469 4.23 -5.33 3.60
N ILE A 470 3.69 -5.44 2.37
CA ILE A 470 4.31 -6.19 1.29
C ILE A 470 5.65 -5.57 0.87
N ASP A 471 5.69 -4.25 0.64
CA ASP A 471 6.91 -3.54 0.22
C ASP A 471 7.98 -3.61 1.32
N ASN A 472 7.61 -3.50 2.60
CA ASN A 472 8.49 -3.71 3.76
C ASN A 472 9.09 -5.11 3.77
N LEU A 473 8.26 -6.15 3.62
CA LEU A 473 8.72 -7.54 3.59
C LEU A 473 9.68 -7.78 2.41
N VAL A 474 9.38 -7.25 1.21
CA VAL A 474 10.30 -7.31 0.06
C VAL A 474 11.64 -6.63 0.36
N GLY A 475 11.63 -5.48 1.02
CA GLY A 475 12.82 -4.71 1.39
C GLY A 475 13.68 -5.35 2.49
N THR A 476 13.06 -5.99 3.47
CA THR A 476 13.73 -6.51 4.68
C THR A 476 14.09 -7.99 4.58
N LEU A 477 13.37 -8.76 3.76
CA LEU A 477 13.66 -10.19 3.52
C LEU A 477 14.30 -10.42 2.16
N PHE A 478 13.52 -10.36 1.07
CA PHE A 478 14.00 -10.78 -0.25
C PHE A 478 15.23 -9.99 -0.72
N ARG A 479 15.23 -8.67 -0.55
CA ARG A 479 16.37 -7.83 -0.92
C ARG A 479 17.60 -8.09 -0.06
N GLN A 480 17.43 -8.28 1.25
CA GLN A 480 18.56 -8.55 2.14
C GLN A 480 19.14 -9.95 1.88
N VAL A 481 18.31 -10.93 1.53
CA VAL A 481 18.76 -12.27 1.12
C VAL A 481 19.52 -12.20 -0.21
N ALA A 482 19.07 -11.41 -1.19
CA ALA A 482 19.82 -11.19 -2.43
C ALA A 482 21.20 -10.54 -2.16
N PHE A 483 21.27 -9.61 -1.21
CA PHE A 483 22.54 -8.99 -0.78
C PHE A 483 23.44 -9.98 -0.06
N ALA A 484 22.88 -10.79 0.84
CA ALA A 484 23.59 -11.85 1.53
C ALA A 484 24.20 -12.83 0.51
N GLU A 485 23.40 -13.31 -0.44
CA GLU A 485 23.88 -14.22 -1.49
C GLU A 485 24.99 -13.62 -2.35
N PHE A 486 24.88 -12.34 -2.74
CA PHE A 486 25.94 -11.64 -3.47
C PHE A 486 27.25 -11.56 -2.66
N GLU A 487 27.15 -11.19 -1.39
CA GLU A 487 28.31 -11.07 -0.51
C GLU A 487 28.99 -12.42 -0.27
N TYR A 488 28.21 -13.48 -0.04
CA TYR A 488 28.70 -14.85 0.09
C TYR A 488 29.45 -15.31 -1.16
N GLU A 489 28.85 -15.14 -2.34
CA GLU A 489 29.48 -15.54 -3.60
C GLU A 489 30.74 -14.71 -3.91
N ALA A 490 30.76 -13.42 -3.59
CA ALA A 490 31.96 -12.59 -3.74
C ALA A 490 33.11 -13.06 -2.86
N HIS A 491 32.86 -13.40 -1.58
CA HIS A 491 33.88 -13.97 -0.71
C HIS A 491 34.36 -15.34 -1.20
N ALA A 492 33.43 -16.19 -1.68
CA ALA A 492 33.76 -17.51 -2.19
C ALA A 492 34.63 -17.45 -3.47
N LEU A 493 34.37 -16.49 -4.36
CA LEU A 493 35.21 -16.22 -5.54
C LEU A 493 36.64 -15.83 -5.11
N ALA A 494 36.76 -14.85 -4.21
CA ALA A 494 38.06 -14.41 -3.72
C ALA A 494 38.83 -15.51 -2.99
N GLN A 495 38.14 -16.34 -2.20
CA GLN A 495 38.73 -17.49 -1.50
C GLN A 495 39.29 -18.55 -2.48
N ARG A 496 38.69 -18.70 -3.66
CA ARG A 496 39.21 -19.56 -4.75
C ARG A 496 40.33 -18.90 -5.57
N GLY A 497 40.75 -17.69 -5.21
CA GLY A 497 41.76 -16.92 -5.95
C GLY A 497 41.24 -16.27 -7.23
N GLU A 498 39.91 -16.22 -7.44
CA GLU A 498 39.31 -15.54 -8.59
C GLU A 498 39.28 -14.01 -8.35
N ALA A 499 39.57 -13.23 -9.40
CA ALA A 499 39.62 -11.78 -9.29
C ALA A 499 38.22 -11.14 -9.20
N LEU A 500 38.03 -10.26 -8.22
CA LEU A 500 36.80 -9.45 -8.04
C LEU A 500 36.84 -8.17 -8.87
N THR A 501 36.88 -8.29 -10.19
CA THR A 501 36.81 -7.12 -11.09
C THR A 501 35.41 -6.51 -11.11
N ALA A 502 35.30 -5.23 -11.47
CA ALA A 502 34.00 -4.55 -11.58
C ALA A 502 33.03 -5.29 -12.53
N GLU A 503 33.55 -5.82 -13.64
CA GLU A 503 32.76 -6.61 -14.59
C GLU A 503 32.25 -7.92 -13.99
N ARG A 504 33.10 -8.64 -13.23
CA ARG A 504 32.72 -9.90 -12.59
C ARG A 504 31.67 -9.67 -11.50
N LEU A 505 31.88 -8.68 -10.64
CA LEU A 505 30.94 -8.29 -9.59
C LEU A 505 29.61 -7.80 -10.18
N GLY A 506 29.66 -7.01 -11.26
CA GLY A 506 28.45 -6.53 -11.91
C GLY A 506 27.62 -7.63 -12.55
N ARG A 507 28.26 -8.59 -13.22
CA ARG A 507 27.57 -9.79 -13.74
C ARG A 507 26.95 -10.61 -12.62
N LEU A 508 27.71 -10.92 -11.56
CA LEU A 508 27.22 -11.66 -10.41
C LEU A 508 25.98 -11.00 -9.78
N TYR A 509 26.04 -9.69 -9.55
CA TYR A 509 24.92 -8.93 -9.00
C TYR A 509 23.69 -8.98 -9.90
N GLN A 510 23.88 -8.77 -11.21
CA GLN A 510 22.79 -8.78 -12.17
C GLN A 510 22.11 -10.16 -12.27
N GLU A 511 22.89 -11.25 -12.27
CA GLU A 511 22.38 -12.62 -12.29
C GLU A 511 21.55 -12.94 -11.04
N ILE A 512 22.05 -12.59 -9.85
CA ILE A 512 21.32 -12.77 -8.59
C ILE A 512 20.03 -11.94 -8.61
N PHE A 513 20.11 -10.64 -8.91
CA PHE A 513 18.95 -9.77 -8.92
C PHE A 513 17.88 -10.21 -9.92
N GLN A 514 18.28 -10.60 -11.14
CA GLN A 514 17.35 -11.07 -12.16
C GLN A 514 16.67 -12.38 -11.76
N ARG A 515 17.41 -13.33 -11.14
CA ARG A 515 16.83 -14.58 -10.62
C ARG A 515 15.80 -14.30 -9.52
N HIS A 516 16.11 -13.38 -8.60
CA HIS A 516 15.25 -13.03 -7.48
C HIS A 516 13.95 -12.36 -7.94
N TRP A 517 14.00 -11.33 -8.78
CA TRP A 517 12.79 -10.60 -9.24
C TRP A 517 12.06 -11.26 -10.42
N GLY A 518 12.74 -12.16 -11.13
CA GLY A 518 12.15 -13.01 -12.15
C GLY A 518 11.84 -12.30 -13.48
N PRO A 519 11.17 -12.99 -14.40
CA PRO A 519 11.04 -12.55 -15.80
C PRO A 519 10.10 -11.36 -16.02
N ALA A 520 9.34 -10.96 -15.00
CA ALA A 520 8.48 -9.78 -15.09
C ALA A 520 9.29 -8.48 -15.09
N LEU A 521 10.48 -8.50 -14.45
CA LEU A 521 11.43 -7.40 -14.43
C LEU A 521 12.28 -7.43 -15.71
N THR A 522 12.24 -6.33 -16.45
CA THR A 522 13.09 -6.09 -17.61
C THR A 522 14.54 -5.90 -17.13
N PRO A 523 15.52 -6.61 -17.73
CA PRO A 523 16.92 -6.42 -17.38
C PRO A 523 17.40 -5.00 -17.70
N ASP A 524 17.88 -4.29 -16.69
CA ASP A 524 18.52 -2.98 -16.82
C ASP A 524 20.05 -3.17 -16.78
N PRO A 525 20.81 -2.86 -17.85
CA PRO A 525 22.27 -2.94 -17.84
C PRO A 525 22.91 -2.09 -16.74
N GLU A 526 22.32 -0.93 -16.44
CA GLU A 526 22.79 -0.02 -15.41
C GLU A 526 22.68 -0.63 -14.00
N ASN A 527 21.85 -1.65 -13.79
CA ASN A 527 21.76 -2.35 -12.51
C ASN A 527 23.05 -3.14 -12.17
N ALA A 528 23.91 -3.42 -13.16
CA ALA A 528 25.18 -4.12 -12.94
C ALA A 528 26.15 -3.34 -12.03
N VAL A 529 25.98 -2.02 -11.84
CA VAL A 529 26.80 -1.24 -10.90
C VAL A 529 26.11 -0.95 -9.57
N TYR A 530 24.89 -1.45 -9.36
CA TYR A 530 24.12 -1.12 -8.16
C TYR A 530 24.80 -1.59 -6.86
N TRP A 531 25.49 -2.73 -6.90
CA TRP A 531 26.27 -3.27 -5.76
C TRP A 531 27.30 -2.28 -5.22
N ALA A 532 27.87 -1.43 -6.08
CA ALA A 532 28.93 -0.47 -5.72
C ALA A 532 28.45 0.64 -4.78
N ARG A 533 27.14 0.75 -4.52
CA ARG A 533 26.56 1.77 -3.64
C ARG A 533 26.19 1.25 -2.25
N ILE A 534 26.30 -0.05 -2.01
CA ILE A 534 25.77 -0.70 -0.80
C ILE A 534 26.83 -0.67 0.31
N PRO A 535 26.65 0.17 1.36
CA PRO A 535 27.64 0.27 2.43
C PRO A 535 27.76 -1.02 3.25
N HIS A 536 26.66 -1.75 3.42
CA HIS A 536 26.64 -2.96 4.25
C HIS A 536 27.55 -4.08 3.74
N PHE A 537 27.98 -4.06 2.47
CA PHE A 537 28.97 -5.02 1.96
C PHE A 537 30.38 -4.82 2.57
N TYR A 538 30.63 -3.69 3.23
CA TYR A 538 31.87 -3.44 3.97
C TYR A 538 31.78 -3.89 5.44
N MET A 539 30.60 -4.28 5.91
CA MET A 539 30.32 -4.66 7.30
C MET A 539 30.48 -6.17 7.60
N ASN A 540 30.99 -6.96 6.64
CA ASN A 540 31.32 -8.39 6.77
C ASN A 540 30.13 -9.28 7.18
N HIS A 541 29.31 -9.67 6.21
CA HIS A 541 28.17 -10.59 6.38
C HIS A 541 27.12 -10.12 7.40
N TYR A 542 26.79 -8.83 7.42
CA TYR A 542 25.83 -8.27 8.38
C TYR A 542 24.37 -8.40 7.96
N VAL A 543 24.06 -8.20 6.67
CA VAL A 543 22.69 -7.99 6.17
C VAL A 543 21.71 -9.14 6.41
N PHE A 544 22.22 -10.37 6.53
CA PHE A 544 21.37 -11.55 6.74
C PHE A 544 20.66 -11.52 8.11
N ARG A 545 21.22 -10.82 9.10
CA ARG A 545 20.66 -10.71 10.46
C ARG A 545 19.30 -10.02 10.46
N TYR A 546 19.08 -9.04 9.59
CA TYR A 546 17.76 -8.42 9.40
C TYR A 546 16.73 -9.44 8.92
N ALA A 547 17.10 -10.25 7.91
CA ALA A 547 16.22 -11.25 7.35
C ALA A 547 15.91 -12.38 8.36
N THR A 548 16.91 -12.89 9.10
CA THR A 548 16.68 -13.90 10.14
C THR A 548 15.83 -13.35 11.29
N SER A 549 16.08 -12.11 11.71
CA SER A 549 15.32 -11.48 12.78
C SER A 549 13.87 -11.22 12.37
N TYR A 550 13.64 -10.81 11.12
CA TYR A 550 12.29 -10.67 10.57
C TYR A 550 11.55 -12.01 10.52
N CYS A 551 12.23 -13.10 10.14
CA CYS A 551 11.66 -14.44 10.18
C CYS A 551 11.33 -14.91 11.61
N ALA A 552 12.24 -14.68 12.56
CA ALA A 552 12.00 -15.00 13.96
C ALA A 552 10.82 -14.20 14.54
N ALA A 553 10.81 -12.87 14.34
CA ALA A 553 9.74 -11.99 14.78
C ALA A 553 8.39 -12.39 14.17
N THR A 554 8.35 -12.75 12.88
CA THR A 554 7.13 -13.25 12.23
C THR A 554 6.60 -14.52 12.89
N ALA A 555 7.48 -15.50 13.17
CA ALA A 555 7.09 -16.76 13.78
C ALA A 555 6.63 -16.60 15.24
N ILE A 556 7.32 -15.77 16.03
CA ILE A 556 6.96 -15.41 17.41
C ILE A 556 5.61 -14.68 17.42
N GLY A 557 5.47 -13.64 16.57
CA GLY A 557 4.25 -12.84 16.46
C GLY A 557 3.04 -13.66 16.06
N ALA A 558 3.19 -14.59 15.11
CA ALA A 558 2.13 -15.53 14.76
C ALA A 558 1.69 -16.34 15.99
N GLY A 559 2.62 -16.85 16.80
CA GLY A 559 2.27 -17.62 17.99
C GLY A 559 1.56 -16.83 19.07
N ILE A 560 1.91 -15.55 19.22
CA ILE A 560 1.24 -14.61 20.13
C ILE A 560 -0.18 -14.31 19.65
N LEU A 561 -0.35 -13.95 18.38
CA LEU A 561 -1.66 -13.60 17.81
C LEU A 561 -2.61 -14.80 17.74
N GLU A 562 -2.08 -16.01 17.52
CA GLU A 562 -2.82 -17.28 17.58
C GLU A 562 -3.12 -17.73 19.03
N GLN A 563 -2.65 -16.99 20.04
CA GLN A 563 -2.80 -17.32 21.46
C GLN A 563 -2.28 -18.71 21.83
N ARG A 564 -1.17 -19.13 21.22
CA ARG A 564 -0.56 -20.43 21.55
C ARG A 564 -0.16 -20.45 23.03
N PRO A 565 -0.49 -21.51 23.79
CA PRO A 565 -0.15 -21.59 25.20
C PRO A 565 1.35 -21.35 25.46
N GLY A 566 1.67 -20.42 26.34
CA GLY A 566 3.04 -20.08 26.71
C GLY A 566 3.81 -19.17 25.75
N ALA A 567 3.26 -18.80 24.59
CA ALA A 567 3.99 -18.00 23.59
C ALA A 567 4.45 -16.62 24.11
N VAL A 568 3.56 -15.92 24.84
CA VAL A 568 3.91 -14.62 25.45
C VAL A 568 5.00 -14.79 26.52
N ALA A 569 4.88 -15.80 27.39
CA ALA A 569 5.86 -16.07 28.44
C ALA A 569 7.23 -16.42 27.85
N ALA A 570 7.25 -17.20 26.77
CA ALA A 570 8.45 -17.56 26.02
C ALA A 570 9.15 -16.33 25.42
N TYR A 571 8.37 -15.42 24.78
CA TYR A 571 8.90 -14.15 24.27
C TYR A 571 9.43 -13.23 25.37
N LEU A 572 8.70 -13.07 26.48
CA LEU A 572 9.19 -12.30 27.63
C LEU A 572 10.44 -12.95 28.24
N GLY A 573 10.56 -14.27 28.19
CA GLY A 573 11.77 -15.01 28.53
C GLY A 573 12.98 -14.60 27.70
N LEU A 574 12.81 -14.48 26.37
CA LEU A 574 13.85 -13.94 25.48
C LEU A 574 14.27 -12.53 25.90
N LEU A 575 13.31 -11.62 26.14
CA LEU A 575 13.63 -10.25 26.54
C LEU A 575 14.35 -10.13 27.88
N LYS A 576 14.07 -11.08 28.79
CA LYS A 576 14.67 -11.13 30.13
C LYS A 576 16.01 -11.87 30.14
N ALA A 577 16.40 -12.52 29.05
CA ALA A 577 17.59 -13.37 29.02
C ALA A 577 18.91 -12.61 28.79
N GLY A 578 18.87 -11.43 28.16
CA GLY A 578 20.11 -10.74 27.77
C GLY A 578 21.05 -11.65 26.99
N SER A 579 22.33 -11.68 27.39
CA SER A 579 23.38 -12.51 26.83
C SER A 579 23.74 -13.69 27.74
N SER A 580 22.79 -14.16 28.55
CA SER A 580 23.02 -15.26 29.51
C SER A 580 23.13 -16.65 28.89
N ASP A 581 22.78 -16.79 27.61
CA ASP A 581 22.90 -18.04 26.84
C ASP A 581 23.10 -17.74 25.35
N ASP A 582 23.37 -18.78 24.56
CA ASP A 582 23.55 -18.67 23.11
C ASP A 582 22.28 -18.14 22.42
N PRO A 583 22.38 -17.21 21.47
CA PRO A 583 21.21 -16.57 20.84
C PRO A 583 20.25 -17.56 20.18
N LEU A 584 20.75 -18.67 19.61
CA LEU A 584 19.90 -19.71 19.05
C LEU A 584 19.16 -20.52 20.12
N VAL A 585 19.75 -20.73 21.30
CA VAL A 585 19.06 -21.37 22.43
C VAL A 585 17.96 -20.44 22.93
N LEU A 586 18.25 -19.15 23.08
CA LEU A 586 17.27 -18.14 23.49
C LEU A 586 16.09 -18.06 22.51
N LEU A 587 16.34 -18.09 21.20
CA LEU A 587 15.28 -18.14 20.18
C LEU A 587 14.48 -19.44 20.24
N ARG A 588 15.11 -20.59 20.45
CA ARG A 588 14.39 -21.88 20.59
C ARG A 588 13.50 -21.87 21.82
N ASN A 589 13.96 -21.29 22.93
CA ASN A 589 13.17 -21.10 24.13
C ASN A 589 11.97 -20.16 23.89
N ALA A 590 12.11 -19.21 22.96
CA ALA A 590 11.02 -18.35 22.47
C ALA A 590 10.12 -19.03 21.42
N GLY A 591 10.36 -20.31 21.10
CA GLY A 591 9.58 -21.09 20.14
C GLY A 591 10.03 -21.00 18.68
N VAL A 592 11.25 -20.52 18.41
CA VAL A 592 11.81 -20.38 17.05
C VAL A 592 13.14 -21.11 16.91
N ASP A 593 13.21 -22.03 15.94
CA ASP A 593 14.47 -22.69 15.58
C ASP A 593 14.94 -22.28 14.18
N LEU A 594 15.86 -21.31 14.12
CA LEU A 594 16.45 -20.82 12.87
C LEU A 594 17.39 -21.84 12.19
N THR A 595 17.69 -22.97 12.83
CA THR A 595 18.41 -24.07 12.18
C THR A 595 17.50 -24.89 11.25
N THR A 596 16.19 -24.65 11.30
CA THR A 596 15.17 -25.30 10.46
C THR A 596 14.55 -24.31 9.47
N PRO A 597 13.98 -24.75 8.34
CA PRO A 597 13.32 -23.85 7.38
C PRO A 597 12.01 -23.24 7.90
N ALA A 598 11.43 -23.77 8.99
CA ALA A 598 10.08 -23.44 9.44
C ALA A 598 9.82 -21.93 9.70
N PRO A 599 10.73 -21.17 10.35
CA PRO A 599 10.53 -19.73 10.54
C PRO A 599 10.50 -18.95 9.22
N ILE A 600 11.34 -19.35 8.25
CA ILE A 600 11.37 -18.73 6.92
C ILE A 600 10.09 -19.07 6.16
N GLU A 601 9.65 -20.34 6.19
CA GLU A 601 8.40 -20.79 5.57
C GLU A 601 7.19 -20.05 6.14
N ALA A 602 7.14 -19.81 7.46
CA ALA A 602 6.08 -19.02 8.09
C ALA A 602 6.03 -17.57 7.55
N THR A 603 7.18 -16.93 7.35
CA THR A 603 7.26 -15.61 6.71
C THR A 603 6.81 -15.64 5.26
N MET A 604 7.17 -16.68 4.49
CA MET A 604 6.70 -16.84 3.10
C MET A 604 5.18 -17.03 3.05
N GLN A 605 4.60 -17.76 3.99
CA GLN A 605 3.14 -17.90 4.12
C GLN A 605 2.47 -16.57 4.47
N ARG A 606 3.06 -15.76 5.36
CA ARG A 606 2.58 -14.39 5.63
C ARG A 606 2.60 -13.56 4.36
N PHE A 607 3.70 -13.56 3.62
CA PHE A 607 3.81 -12.83 2.34
C PHE A 607 2.75 -13.28 1.33
N ALA A 608 2.54 -14.60 1.18
CA ALA A 608 1.52 -15.15 0.29
C ALA A 608 0.11 -14.68 0.67
N ARG A 609 -0.24 -14.69 1.97
CA ARG A 609 -1.55 -14.20 2.45
C ARG A 609 -1.75 -12.72 2.16
N LEU A 610 -0.76 -11.87 2.43
CA LEU A 610 -0.84 -10.44 2.16
C LEU A 610 -1.02 -10.18 0.65
N LEU A 611 -0.25 -10.89 -0.18
CA LEU A 611 -0.34 -10.76 -1.64
C LEU A 611 -1.67 -11.29 -2.19
N ASP A 612 -2.18 -12.41 -1.65
CA ASP A 612 -3.52 -12.93 -1.99
C ASP A 612 -4.59 -11.89 -1.64
N GLU A 613 -4.57 -11.35 -0.42
CA GLU A 613 -5.55 -10.36 0.03
C GLU A 613 -5.55 -9.09 -0.84
N PHE A 614 -4.36 -8.62 -1.22
CA PHE A 614 -4.21 -7.50 -2.14
C PHE A 614 -4.74 -7.81 -3.55
N GLU A 615 -4.57 -9.04 -4.06
CA GLU A 615 -5.05 -9.47 -5.38
C GLU A 615 -6.57 -9.76 -5.43
N GLN A 616 -7.20 -10.09 -4.30
CA GLN A 616 -8.58 -10.59 -4.25
C GLN A 616 -9.68 -9.53 -4.34
N LEU A 617 -9.42 -8.21 -4.28
CA LEU A 617 -10.48 -7.21 -4.05
C LEU A 617 -11.72 -7.29 -4.99
N LEU A 618 -11.53 -7.39 -6.32
CA LEU A 618 -12.65 -7.51 -7.28
C LEU A 618 -13.24 -8.93 -7.30
N ILE A 619 -12.42 -9.95 -7.04
CA ILE A 619 -12.88 -11.34 -6.94
C ILE A 619 -13.76 -11.48 -5.70
N ASP A 620 -13.35 -10.97 -4.55
CA ASP A 620 -14.10 -10.97 -3.31
C ASP A 620 -15.41 -10.18 -3.43
N ALA A 621 -15.38 -8.99 -4.04
CA ALA A 621 -16.59 -8.23 -4.35
C ALA A 621 -17.59 -9.04 -5.20
N THR A 622 -17.09 -9.91 -6.07
CA THR A 622 -17.91 -10.82 -6.88
C THR A 622 -18.40 -12.03 -6.07
N LEU A 623 -17.53 -12.68 -5.29
CA LEU A 623 -17.82 -13.90 -4.56
C LEU A 623 -18.76 -13.69 -3.37
N ILE A 624 -18.61 -12.58 -2.63
CA ILE A 624 -19.48 -12.29 -1.48
C ILE A 624 -20.95 -12.16 -1.90
N ARG A 625 -21.20 -11.67 -3.11
CA ARG A 625 -22.53 -11.53 -3.71
C ARG A 625 -23.11 -12.84 -4.21
N LEU A 626 -22.36 -13.94 -4.21
CA LEU A 626 -22.90 -15.28 -4.48
C LEU A 626 -23.53 -15.94 -3.23
N ARG A 627 -23.42 -15.33 -2.05
CA ARG A 627 -24.02 -15.85 -0.82
C ARG A 627 -25.55 -15.71 -0.88
N ALA A 628 -26.24 -16.81 -1.12
CA ALA A 628 -27.70 -16.88 -1.12
C ALA A 628 -28.16 -18.26 -0.67
N ASP A 629 -29.37 -18.34 -0.13
CA ASP A 629 -30.12 -19.56 0.17
C ASP A 629 -30.87 -20.12 -1.05
N VAL A 630 -30.75 -19.43 -2.19
CA VAL A 630 -31.32 -19.79 -3.50
C VAL A 630 -30.24 -19.79 -4.59
N PRO A 631 -30.46 -20.47 -5.73
CA PRO A 631 -29.54 -20.39 -6.87
C PRO A 631 -29.32 -18.95 -7.34
N VAL A 632 -28.07 -18.63 -7.71
CA VAL A 632 -27.65 -17.32 -8.22
C VAL A 632 -27.23 -17.46 -9.68
N GLY A 633 -27.90 -16.74 -10.57
CA GLY A 633 -27.56 -16.65 -12.00
C GLY A 633 -26.66 -15.44 -12.30
N ALA A 634 -26.33 -15.23 -13.57
CA ALA A 634 -25.62 -14.02 -14.02
C ALA A 634 -26.16 -13.48 -15.34
N TYR A 635 -26.23 -12.15 -15.50
CA TYR A 635 -26.47 -11.54 -16.80
C TYR A 635 -25.20 -11.60 -17.65
N LEU A 636 -25.33 -12.06 -18.91
CA LEU A 636 -24.20 -12.23 -19.84
C LEU A 636 -24.41 -11.48 -21.15
N SER A 637 -24.37 -10.14 -21.12
CA SER A 637 -24.61 -9.32 -22.32
C SER A 637 -23.58 -9.47 -23.46
N GLY A 638 -22.48 -10.22 -23.28
CA GLY A 638 -21.36 -10.26 -24.26
C GLY A 638 -20.51 -8.99 -24.26
N GLY A 639 -20.75 -8.08 -23.31
CA GLY A 639 -19.91 -6.91 -23.02
C GLY A 639 -18.77 -7.22 -22.05
N LEU A 640 -17.80 -6.31 -21.93
CA LEU A 640 -16.61 -6.49 -21.09
C LEU A 640 -16.95 -6.78 -19.61
N ASP A 641 -17.95 -6.11 -19.05
CA ASP A 641 -18.19 -6.07 -17.60
C ASP A 641 -18.90 -7.33 -17.11
N SER A 642 -20.03 -7.67 -17.72
CA SER A 642 -20.78 -8.89 -17.47
C SER A 642 -19.93 -10.13 -17.74
N SER A 643 -19.13 -10.10 -18.81
CA SER A 643 -18.20 -11.18 -19.14
C SER A 643 -17.11 -11.35 -18.07
N ALA A 644 -16.53 -10.24 -17.58
CA ALA A 644 -15.52 -10.28 -16.52
C ALA A 644 -16.09 -10.86 -15.21
N THR A 645 -17.25 -10.40 -14.78
CA THR A 645 -17.94 -10.91 -13.58
C THR A 645 -18.27 -12.40 -13.73
N THR A 646 -18.86 -12.81 -14.87
CA THR A 646 -19.23 -14.21 -15.13
C THR A 646 -18.00 -15.12 -15.19
N ALA A 647 -16.90 -14.65 -15.80
CA ALA A 647 -15.65 -15.40 -15.84
C ALA A 647 -15.00 -15.56 -14.45
N ILE A 648 -15.09 -14.54 -13.58
CA ILE A 648 -14.66 -14.63 -12.19
C ILE A 648 -15.51 -15.69 -11.44
N ILE A 649 -16.84 -15.62 -11.54
CA ILE A 649 -17.74 -16.60 -10.91
C ILE A 649 -17.38 -18.01 -11.37
N ARG A 650 -17.29 -18.24 -12.68
CA ARG A 650 -17.04 -19.57 -13.25
C ARG A 650 -15.67 -20.13 -12.85
N ARG A 651 -14.65 -19.29 -12.76
CA ARG A 651 -13.28 -19.72 -12.41
C ARG A 651 -13.12 -20.03 -10.93
N HIS A 652 -13.86 -19.34 -10.07
CA HIS A 652 -13.69 -19.43 -8.62
C HIS A 652 -14.80 -20.23 -7.92
N THR A 653 -15.79 -20.72 -8.67
CA THR A 653 -16.82 -21.63 -8.16
C THR A 653 -16.88 -22.91 -9.00
N ARG A 654 -17.28 -24.02 -8.38
CA ARG A 654 -17.44 -25.32 -9.06
C ARG A 654 -18.90 -25.61 -9.45
N ASN A 655 -19.83 -24.73 -9.11
CA ASN A 655 -21.25 -24.92 -9.34
C ASN A 655 -21.61 -24.72 -10.82
N ARG A 656 -22.73 -25.31 -11.22
CA ARG A 656 -23.39 -24.96 -12.49
C ARG A 656 -23.77 -23.48 -12.43
N LEU A 657 -23.47 -22.75 -13.49
CA LEU A 657 -23.79 -21.33 -13.61
C LEU A 657 -24.74 -21.13 -14.80
N ASP A 658 -25.94 -20.69 -14.50
CA ASP A 658 -26.93 -20.27 -15.47
C ASP A 658 -26.74 -18.79 -15.80
N THR A 659 -26.72 -18.48 -17.08
CA THR A 659 -26.57 -17.12 -17.59
C THR A 659 -27.78 -16.71 -18.40
N PHE A 660 -28.18 -15.45 -18.25
CA PHE A 660 -29.38 -14.90 -18.87
C PHE A 660 -29.03 -13.71 -19.76
N SER A 661 -29.68 -13.62 -20.92
CA SER A 661 -29.43 -12.54 -21.88
C SER A 661 -30.67 -12.15 -22.65
N ILE A 662 -30.60 -10.92 -23.18
CA ILE A 662 -31.60 -10.36 -24.07
C ILE A 662 -30.93 -10.14 -25.44
N ALA A 663 -31.59 -10.61 -26.49
CA ALA A 663 -31.26 -10.40 -27.88
C ALA A 663 -32.38 -9.58 -28.54
N PHE A 664 -32.10 -8.94 -29.67
CA PHE A 664 -33.11 -8.20 -30.44
C PHE A 664 -33.30 -8.83 -31.81
N ASP A 665 -34.49 -8.66 -32.40
CA ASP A 665 -34.77 -9.02 -33.79
C ASP A 665 -34.11 -8.06 -34.79
N ASP A 666 -33.88 -6.82 -34.35
CA ASP A 666 -33.16 -5.79 -35.07
C ASP A 666 -31.64 -6.00 -34.99
N PRO A 667 -30.96 -6.25 -36.13
CA PRO A 667 -29.50 -6.45 -36.17
C PRO A 667 -28.68 -5.27 -35.62
N GLN A 668 -29.26 -4.07 -35.56
CA GLN A 668 -28.60 -2.89 -34.98
C GLN A 668 -28.39 -3.04 -33.47
N PHE A 669 -29.28 -3.75 -32.78
CA PHE A 669 -29.28 -3.92 -31.32
C PHE A 669 -28.89 -5.33 -30.87
N ASP A 670 -28.83 -6.32 -31.78
CA ASP A 670 -28.51 -7.71 -31.42
C ASP A 670 -27.02 -7.93 -31.08
N GLU A 671 -26.76 -8.49 -29.90
CA GLU A 671 -25.41 -8.85 -29.41
C GLU A 671 -25.21 -10.37 -29.22
N ARG A 672 -26.20 -11.20 -29.62
CA ARG A 672 -26.24 -12.65 -29.38
C ARG A 672 -24.98 -13.41 -29.76
N ALA A 673 -24.30 -13.03 -30.83
CA ALA A 673 -23.05 -13.67 -31.24
C ALA A 673 -21.96 -13.60 -30.16
N PHE A 674 -21.86 -12.47 -29.45
CA PHE A 674 -20.89 -12.28 -28.36
C PHE A 674 -21.33 -12.96 -27.07
N GLN A 675 -22.65 -12.99 -26.81
CA GLN A 675 -23.26 -13.68 -25.68
C GLN A 675 -22.97 -15.18 -25.77
N GLN A 676 -23.26 -15.79 -26.93
CA GLN A 676 -23.00 -17.21 -27.19
C GLN A 676 -21.51 -17.53 -27.11
N ARG A 677 -20.65 -16.68 -27.70
CA ARG A 677 -19.20 -16.87 -27.65
C ARG A 677 -18.67 -16.96 -26.23
N MET A 678 -19.16 -16.10 -25.33
CA MET A 678 -18.79 -16.13 -23.93
C MET A 678 -19.39 -17.32 -23.19
N ALA A 679 -20.65 -17.68 -23.47
CA ALA A 679 -21.29 -18.83 -22.88
C ALA A 679 -20.54 -20.13 -23.21
N ASP A 680 -20.15 -20.31 -24.48
CA ASP A 680 -19.36 -21.45 -24.95
C ASP A 680 -18.00 -21.52 -24.25
N GLN A 681 -17.31 -20.38 -24.11
CA GLN A 681 -16.01 -20.32 -23.46
C GLN A 681 -16.07 -20.63 -21.95
N LEU A 682 -17.12 -20.19 -21.28
CA LEU A 682 -17.29 -20.40 -19.85
C LEU A 682 -17.98 -21.74 -19.52
N GLY A 683 -18.61 -22.38 -20.51
CA GLY A 683 -19.41 -23.59 -20.33
C GLY A 683 -20.58 -23.34 -19.38
N THR A 684 -21.29 -22.21 -19.56
CA THR A 684 -22.48 -21.85 -18.79
C THR A 684 -23.74 -22.39 -19.45
N ASP A 685 -24.78 -22.69 -18.67
CA ASP A 685 -26.10 -22.93 -19.24
C ASP A 685 -26.73 -21.58 -19.61
N HIS A 686 -26.94 -21.34 -20.90
CA HIS A 686 -27.21 -20.00 -21.41
C HIS A 686 -28.65 -19.89 -21.92
N HIS A 687 -29.40 -18.98 -21.30
CA HIS A 687 -30.79 -18.68 -21.62
C HIS A 687 -30.89 -17.29 -22.23
N SER A 688 -31.45 -17.20 -23.43
CA SER A 688 -31.60 -15.93 -24.15
C SER A 688 -33.03 -15.74 -24.66
N LEU A 689 -33.58 -14.55 -24.43
CA LEU A 689 -34.87 -14.12 -24.97
C LEU A 689 -34.66 -13.18 -26.15
N THR A 690 -35.42 -13.33 -27.24
CA THR A 690 -35.43 -12.36 -28.35
C THR A 690 -36.56 -11.35 -28.11
N CYS A 691 -36.21 -10.09 -27.90
CA CYS A 691 -37.14 -8.98 -27.70
C CYS A 691 -37.48 -8.33 -29.04
N THR A 692 -38.77 -8.27 -29.38
CA THR A 692 -39.25 -7.56 -30.57
C THR A 692 -39.71 -6.15 -30.24
N HIS A 693 -39.85 -5.32 -31.27
CA HIS A 693 -40.47 -4.00 -31.15
C HIS A 693 -41.88 -4.06 -30.53
N ALA A 694 -42.68 -5.04 -30.96
CA ALA A 694 -44.05 -5.23 -30.48
C ALA A 694 -44.07 -5.63 -28.99
N ASP A 695 -43.10 -6.42 -28.53
CA ASP A 695 -42.98 -6.77 -27.11
C ASP A 695 -42.75 -5.55 -26.24
N ILE A 696 -41.86 -4.64 -26.65
CA ILE A 696 -41.59 -3.39 -25.92
C ILE A 696 -42.87 -2.57 -25.76
N GLY A 697 -43.62 -2.36 -26.84
CA GLY A 697 -44.89 -1.65 -26.80
C GLY A 697 -45.92 -2.34 -25.91
N ARG A 698 -46.00 -3.67 -25.97
CA ARG A 698 -46.95 -4.48 -25.19
C ARG A 698 -46.71 -4.41 -23.69
N VAL A 699 -45.45 -4.57 -23.23
CA VAL A 699 -45.14 -4.60 -21.79
C VAL A 699 -44.98 -3.22 -21.16
N PHE A 700 -44.98 -2.16 -21.97
CA PHE A 700 -44.68 -0.81 -21.48
C PHE A 700 -45.62 -0.31 -20.38
N PRO A 701 -46.95 -0.54 -20.41
CA PRO A 701 -47.82 -0.14 -19.30
C PRO A 701 -47.44 -0.80 -17.96
N ASP A 702 -47.02 -2.07 -17.96
CA ASP A 702 -46.53 -2.75 -16.75
C ASP A 702 -45.17 -2.23 -16.30
N VAL A 703 -44.28 -1.92 -17.25
CA VAL A 703 -43.01 -1.23 -16.96
C VAL A 703 -43.28 0.09 -16.23
N ILE A 704 -44.21 0.91 -16.73
CA ILE A 704 -44.55 2.21 -16.12
C ILE A 704 -45.23 2.05 -14.77
N TRP A 705 -46.07 1.03 -14.61
CA TRP A 705 -46.57 0.64 -13.29
C TRP A 705 -45.40 0.44 -12.32
N HIS A 706 -44.39 -0.36 -12.68
CA HIS A 706 -43.28 -0.64 -11.78
C HIS A 706 -42.26 0.49 -11.65
N THR A 707 -42.07 1.35 -12.64
CA THR A 707 -41.10 2.46 -12.54
C THR A 707 -41.57 3.59 -11.66
N GLU A 708 -42.89 3.82 -11.57
CA GLU A 708 -43.52 4.90 -10.80
C GLU A 708 -42.98 6.31 -11.13
N THR A 709 -42.36 6.47 -12.30
CA THR A 709 -41.74 7.71 -12.74
C THR A 709 -41.71 7.81 -14.26
N PRO A 710 -41.90 9.02 -14.85
CA PRO A 710 -41.83 9.19 -16.29
C PRO A 710 -40.48 8.76 -16.84
N LEU A 711 -40.48 8.14 -18.01
CA LEU A 711 -39.27 7.69 -18.69
C LEU A 711 -39.11 8.42 -20.02
N LEU A 712 -37.86 8.61 -20.44
CA LEU A 712 -37.53 9.17 -21.76
C LEU A 712 -36.98 8.12 -22.73
N ARG A 713 -37.00 6.84 -22.32
CA ARG A 713 -36.37 5.73 -23.04
C ARG A 713 -37.13 4.42 -22.79
N THR A 714 -36.99 3.47 -23.71
CA THR A 714 -37.64 2.15 -23.65
C THR A 714 -36.79 1.04 -23.06
N ALA A 715 -35.52 1.31 -22.71
CA ALA A 715 -34.59 0.28 -22.19
C ALA A 715 -35.06 -0.49 -20.93
N PRO A 716 -35.93 0.06 -20.06
CA PRO A 716 -36.52 -0.70 -18.96
C PRO A 716 -37.41 -1.87 -19.42
N ALA A 717 -38.08 -1.79 -20.58
CA ALA A 717 -38.94 -2.86 -21.08
C ALA A 717 -38.20 -4.17 -21.37
N PRO A 718 -37.08 -4.17 -22.12
CA PRO A 718 -36.26 -5.36 -22.28
C PRO A 718 -35.70 -5.91 -20.95
N MET A 719 -35.39 -5.04 -19.98
CA MET A 719 -34.91 -5.49 -18.66
C MET A 719 -36.02 -6.13 -17.82
N PHE A 720 -37.25 -5.64 -17.94
CA PHE A 720 -38.44 -6.27 -17.36
C PHE A 720 -38.65 -7.67 -17.93
N MET A 721 -38.56 -7.83 -19.25
CA MET A 721 -38.66 -9.15 -19.88
C MET A 721 -37.49 -10.07 -19.51
N LEU A 722 -36.28 -9.52 -19.35
CA LEU A 722 -35.10 -10.28 -18.94
C LEU A 722 -35.24 -10.80 -17.50
N SER A 723 -35.74 -10.00 -16.57
CA SER A 723 -36.01 -10.46 -15.21
C SER A 723 -37.16 -11.47 -15.15
N GLN A 724 -38.15 -11.37 -16.05
CA GLN A 724 -39.15 -12.43 -16.22
C GLN A 724 -38.49 -13.75 -16.65
N LEU A 725 -37.60 -13.73 -17.64
CA LEU A 725 -36.87 -14.91 -18.09
C LEU A 725 -36.09 -15.57 -16.94
N VAL A 726 -35.39 -14.77 -16.13
CA VAL A 726 -34.69 -15.25 -14.93
C VAL A 726 -35.64 -15.96 -13.98
N ARG A 727 -36.80 -15.35 -13.71
CA ARG A 727 -37.80 -15.90 -12.79
C ARG A 727 -38.42 -17.19 -13.32
N ASP A 728 -38.71 -17.26 -14.61
CA ASP A 728 -39.31 -18.43 -15.26
C ASP A 728 -38.38 -19.64 -15.21
N HIS A 729 -37.06 -19.42 -15.13
CA HIS A 729 -36.05 -20.47 -14.93
C HIS A 729 -35.76 -20.78 -13.45
N GLY A 730 -36.57 -20.26 -12.52
CA GLY A 730 -36.50 -20.57 -11.09
C GLY A 730 -35.46 -19.79 -10.30
N PHE A 731 -34.83 -18.77 -10.89
CA PHE A 731 -33.86 -17.92 -10.22
C PHE A 731 -34.53 -16.70 -9.57
N LYS A 732 -34.02 -16.30 -8.41
CA LYS A 732 -34.45 -15.08 -7.70
C LYS A 732 -33.33 -14.06 -7.53
N VAL A 733 -32.10 -14.43 -7.87
CA VAL A 733 -30.91 -13.60 -7.68
C VAL A 733 -30.04 -13.69 -8.93
N VAL A 734 -29.59 -12.54 -9.43
CA VAL A 734 -28.68 -12.45 -10.58
C VAL A 734 -27.54 -11.47 -10.34
N MET A 735 -26.37 -11.87 -10.80
CA MET A 735 -25.17 -11.02 -10.84
C MET A 735 -25.17 -10.16 -12.09
N THR A 736 -24.89 -8.86 -11.95
CA THR A 736 -24.81 -7.90 -13.07
C THR A 736 -23.47 -7.17 -13.13
N GLY A 737 -23.12 -6.63 -14.31
CA GLY A 737 -21.89 -5.86 -14.56
C GLY A 737 -22.06 -4.34 -14.40
N GLU A 738 -23.23 -3.88 -13.96
CA GLU A 738 -23.53 -2.45 -13.78
C GLU A 738 -22.62 -1.76 -12.76
N GLY A 739 -22.36 -0.46 -12.96
CA GLY A 739 -21.41 0.35 -12.18
C GLY A 739 -20.00 0.44 -12.78
N ALA A 740 -19.61 -0.51 -13.65
CA ALA A 740 -18.31 -0.48 -14.30
C ALA A 740 -18.15 0.70 -15.28
N ASP A 741 -19.21 1.08 -16.01
CA ASP A 741 -19.17 2.20 -16.97
C ASP A 741 -18.90 3.53 -16.26
N GLU A 742 -19.56 3.78 -15.14
CA GLU A 742 -19.43 4.98 -14.33
C GLU A 742 -18.05 5.06 -13.67
N LEU A 743 -17.61 3.98 -13.03
CA LEU A 743 -16.41 3.95 -12.21
C LEU A 743 -15.11 3.86 -13.03
N LEU A 744 -15.14 3.20 -14.20
CA LEU A 744 -13.96 2.94 -15.03
C LEU A 744 -14.01 3.65 -16.39
N GLY A 745 -14.96 4.56 -16.60
CA GLY A 745 -14.96 5.49 -17.72
C GLY A 745 -15.45 4.90 -19.04
N GLY A 746 -16.55 4.14 -19.03
CA GLY A 746 -17.09 3.38 -20.16
C GLY A 746 -17.96 4.15 -21.16
N TYR A 747 -18.52 5.30 -20.78
CA TYR A 747 -19.42 6.07 -21.64
C TYR A 747 -18.69 6.92 -22.69
N ASP A 748 -19.28 7.04 -23.88
CA ASP A 748 -18.75 7.90 -24.95
C ASP A 748 -18.73 9.39 -24.52
N LEU A 749 -19.61 9.80 -23.59
CA LEU A 749 -19.57 11.11 -22.93
C LEU A 749 -18.16 11.48 -22.44
N PHE A 750 -17.46 10.55 -21.78
CA PHE A 750 -16.13 10.80 -21.22
C PHE A 750 -15.10 11.06 -22.32
N LYS A 751 -15.24 10.35 -23.46
CA LYS A 751 -14.41 10.53 -24.65
C LYS A 751 -14.74 11.84 -25.36
N GLU A 752 -16.01 12.18 -25.48
CA GLU A 752 -16.48 13.46 -26.05
C GLU A 752 -15.92 14.63 -25.25
N MET A 753 -16.00 14.57 -23.92
CA MET A 753 -15.40 15.56 -23.03
C MET A 753 -13.90 15.69 -23.30
N ALA A 754 -13.16 14.57 -23.37
CA ALA A 754 -11.73 14.59 -23.65
C ALA A 754 -11.41 15.21 -25.03
N ILE A 755 -12.18 14.84 -26.07
CA ILE A 755 -12.04 15.39 -27.43
C ILE A 755 -12.35 16.89 -27.45
N ARG A 756 -13.45 17.32 -26.82
CA ARG A 756 -13.85 18.73 -26.78
C ARG A 756 -12.83 19.58 -26.03
N ARG A 757 -12.31 19.13 -24.88
CA ARG A 757 -11.24 19.85 -24.17
C ARG A 757 -9.95 19.91 -25.00
N PHE A 758 -9.61 18.84 -25.71
CA PHE A 758 -8.48 18.85 -26.62
C PHE A 758 -8.70 19.86 -27.76
N TRP A 759 -9.88 19.87 -28.36
CA TRP A 759 -10.25 20.83 -29.39
C TRP A 759 -10.30 22.27 -28.87
N ALA A 760 -10.79 22.51 -27.65
CA ALA A 760 -10.88 23.83 -27.03
C ALA A 760 -9.53 24.54 -26.89
N ARG A 761 -8.39 23.83 -26.80
CA ARG A 761 -7.06 24.48 -26.80
C ARG A 761 -6.69 25.09 -28.16
N GLN A 762 -7.45 24.81 -29.23
CA GLN A 762 -7.32 25.44 -30.55
C GLN A 762 -8.70 25.39 -31.25
N PRO A 763 -9.65 26.26 -30.87
CA PRO A 763 -11.05 26.19 -31.30
C PRO A 763 -11.26 26.24 -32.82
N ASP A 764 -10.34 26.89 -33.53
CA ASP A 764 -10.37 27.03 -35.00
C ASP A 764 -9.65 25.89 -35.73
N SER A 765 -9.15 24.88 -35.01
CA SER A 765 -8.52 23.72 -35.64
C SER A 765 -9.50 22.94 -36.51
N THR A 766 -9.09 22.66 -37.75
CA THR A 766 -9.79 21.75 -38.66
C THR A 766 -9.45 20.28 -38.43
N LEU A 767 -8.35 19.99 -37.72
CA LEU A 767 -7.84 18.63 -37.47
C LEU A 767 -8.43 18.01 -36.20
N ARG A 768 -8.50 18.75 -35.10
CA ARG A 768 -8.98 18.25 -33.80
C ARG A 768 -10.42 17.69 -33.81
N PRO A 769 -11.40 18.30 -34.50
CA PRO A 769 -12.75 17.72 -34.60
C PRO A 769 -12.79 16.40 -35.39
N LEU A 770 -11.75 16.02 -36.14
CA LEU A 770 -11.71 14.72 -36.84
C LEU A 770 -11.73 13.53 -35.87
N LEU A 771 -11.31 13.71 -34.61
CA LEU A 771 -11.41 12.68 -33.58
C LEU A 771 -12.88 12.27 -33.30
N LEU A 772 -13.84 13.17 -33.52
CA LEU A 772 -15.27 12.85 -33.43
C LEU A 772 -15.70 11.83 -34.48
N ARG A 773 -15.02 11.75 -35.63
CA ARG A 773 -15.29 10.72 -36.65
C ARG A 773 -14.82 9.34 -36.21
N ARG A 774 -13.72 9.28 -35.44
CA ARG A 774 -13.25 8.02 -34.83
C ARG A 774 -14.19 7.55 -33.73
N LEU A 775 -14.77 8.50 -33.00
CA LEU A 775 -15.80 8.21 -32.01
C LEU A 775 -17.13 7.84 -32.67
N TYR A 776 -17.58 8.50 -33.72
CA TYR A 776 -18.84 8.18 -34.41
C TYR A 776 -18.62 7.82 -35.88
N PRO A 777 -18.05 6.64 -36.17
CA PRO A 777 -17.73 6.25 -37.54
C PRO A 777 -18.99 6.11 -38.39
N GLU A 778 -20.09 5.63 -37.81
CA GLU A 778 -21.36 5.41 -38.51
C GLU A 778 -22.00 6.73 -38.96
N ILE A 779 -21.97 7.76 -38.11
CA ILE A 779 -22.47 9.11 -38.45
C ILE A 779 -21.52 9.79 -39.46
N ALA A 780 -20.22 9.54 -39.35
CA ALA A 780 -19.21 10.12 -40.26
C ALA A 780 -19.23 9.51 -41.67
N GLN A 781 -19.76 8.29 -41.84
CA GLN A 781 -19.88 7.61 -43.14
C GLN A 781 -21.08 8.10 -43.98
N LEU A 782 -21.99 8.90 -43.41
CA LEU A 782 -23.17 9.45 -44.09
C LEU A 782 -22.90 10.76 -44.88
N GLY A 783 -21.64 11.10 -45.20
CA GLY A 783 -21.27 12.23 -46.07
C GLY A 783 -20.84 13.55 -45.39
N ARG A 784 -20.45 14.56 -46.19
CA ARG A 784 -19.85 15.84 -45.72
C ARG A 784 -20.79 16.70 -44.86
N VAL A 785 -22.09 16.70 -45.16
CA VAL A 785 -23.13 17.49 -44.45
C VAL A 785 -23.24 17.05 -42.98
N ASN A 786 -23.11 15.74 -42.70
CA ASN A 786 -23.21 15.19 -41.35
C ASN A 786 -21.94 15.40 -40.50
N ALA A 787 -20.77 15.52 -41.12
CA ALA A 787 -19.54 15.90 -40.42
C ALA A 787 -19.55 17.38 -39.98
N ALA A 788 -20.12 18.27 -40.80
CA ALA A 788 -20.32 19.68 -40.43
C ALA A 788 -21.32 19.80 -39.27
N TYR A 789 -22.38 18.99 -39.28
CA TYR A 789 -23.34 18.91 -38.18
C TYR A 789 -22.70 18.44 -36.86
N LEU A 790 -21.93 17.33 -36.86
CA LEU A 790 -21.23 16.86 -35.66
C LEU A 790 -20.28 17.94 -35.11
N THR A 791 -19.53 18.59 -36.00
CA THR A 791 -18.63 19.68 -35.65
C THR A 791 -19.41 20.83 -35.00
N ALA A 792 -20.50 21.29 -35.62
CA ALA A 792 -21.33 22.37 -35.10
C ALA A 792 -21.95 22.02 -33.73
N PHE A 793 -22.45 20.79 -33.57
CA PHE A 793 -23.04 20.31 -32.32
C PHE A 793 -22.02 20.33 -31.17
N PHE A 794 -20.85 19.72 -31.37
CA PHE A 794 -19.82 19.61 -30.33
C PHE A 794 -19.01 20.90 -30.12
N LYS A 795 -19.07 21.88 -31.06
CA LYS A 795 -18.46 23.22 -30.94
C LYS A 795 -19.25 24.16 -30.01
N ARG A 796 -20.50 23.86 -29.69
CA ARG A 796 -21.29 24.66 -28.73
C ARG A 796 -20.59 24.66 -27.36
N GLN A 797 -20.41 25.85 -26.77
CA GLN A 797 -19.74 26.05 -25.47
C GLN A 797 -18.38 25.33 -25.39
N LEU A 798 -17.65 25.27 -26.52
CA LEU A 798 -16.41 24.48 -26.61
C LEU A 798 -15.34 24.97 -25.62
N THR A 799 -15.21 26.29 -25.49
CA THR A 799 -14.18 26.98 -24.68
C THR A 799 -14.50 27.04 -23.19
N ASP A 800 -15.71 26.68 -22.78
CA ASP A 800 -16.18 26.81 -21.38
C ASP A 800 -15.70 25.64 -20.52
N VAL A 801 -14.43 25.25 -20.69
CA VAL A 801 -13.87 24.00 -20.16
C VAL A 801 -13.93 23.91 -18.65
N ASP A 802 -13.99 25.03 -17.93
CA ASP A 802 -14.04 25.02 -16.46
C ASP A 802 -15.46 25.04 -15.89
N ALA A 803 -16.48 25.05 -16.76
CA ALA A 803 -17.88 24.95 -16.34
C ALA A 803 -18.11 23.65 -15.51
N PRO A 804 -18.79 23.73 -14.35
CA PRO A 804 -18.99 22.58 -13.46
C PRO A 804 -19.58 21.35 -14.17
N PHE A 805 -20.49 21.58 -15.12
CA PHE A 805 -21.22 20.55 -15.85
C PHE A 805 -20.75 20.35 -17.29
N TYR A 806 -19.55 20.82 -17.66
CA TYR A 806 -19.05 20.89 -19.04
C TYR A 806 -19.29 19.64 -19.91
N SER A 807 -19.13 18.45 -19.32
CA SER A 807 -19.36 17.18 -20.01
C SER A 807 -20.83 16.96 -20.39
N HIS A 808 -21.78 17.39 -19.56
CA HIS A 808 -23.20 17.07 -19.66
C HIS A 808 -24.04 18.17 -20.36
N LEU A 809 -23.56 19.41 -20.40
CA LEU A 809 -24.31 20.57 -20.93
C LEU A 809 -24.96 20.34 -22.31
N LEU A 810 -24.27 19.67 -23.25
CA LEU A 810 -24.83 19.39 -24.57
C LEU A 810 -26.06 18.47 -24.52
N ARG A 811 -26.04 17.47 -23.64
CA ARG A 811 -27.14 16.50 -23.47
C ARG A 811 -28.31 17.13 -22.72
N TRP A 812 -28.02 17.89 -21.68
CA TRP A 812 -29.05 18.63 -20.95
C TRP A 812 -29.72 19.69 -21.84
N ALA A 813 -28.95 20.40 -22.67
CA ALA A 813 -29.53 21.35 -23.63
C ALA A 813 -30.41 20.68 -24.70
N ASN A 814 -30.10 19.44 -25.11
CA ASN A 814 -31.00 18.68 -25.99
C ASN A 814 -32.26 18.22 -25.24
N THR A 815 -32.12 17.75 -24.01
CA THR A 815 -33.24 17.27 -23.19
C THR A 815 -34.17 18.43 -22.76
N ALA A 816 -33.62 19.61 -22.49
CA ALA A 816 -34.39 20.82 -22.17
C ALA A 816 -35.34 21.24 -23.29
N ARG A 817 -35.08 20.83 -24.56
CA ARG A 817 -36.00 21.08 -25.68
C ARG A 817 -37.35 20.38 -25.50
N LEU A 818 -37.45 19.36 -24.65
CA LEU A 818 -38.71 18.70 -24.35
C LEU A 818 -39.66 19.61 -23.57
N GLN A 819 -39.15 20.62 -22.85
CA GLN A 819 -39.98 21.56 -22.09
C GLN A 819 -40.98 22.33 -22.97
N ARG A 820 -40.70 22.47 -24.29
CA ARG A 820 -41.63 23.09 -25.23
C ARG A 820 -42.97 22.37 -25.35
N PHE A 821 -43.02 21.09 -24.97
CA PHE A 821 -44.26 20.31 -24.96
C PHE A 821 -45.05 20.49 -23.67
N LEU A 822 -44.50 21.10 -22.61
CA LEU A 822 -45.19 21.29 -21.34
C LEU A 822 -46.11 22.52 -21.41
N THR A 823 -47.25 22.47 -20.73
CA THR A 823 -48.13 23.65 -20.55
C THR A 823 -47.48 24.70 -19.65
N GLN A 824 -46.66 24.26 -18.69
CA GLN A 824 -45.92 25.09 -17.74
C GLN A 824 -44.45 24.66 -17.71
N PRO A 825 -43.59 25.19 -18.61
CA PRO A 825 -42.17 24.86 -18.60
C PRO A 825 -41.49 25.40 -17.33
N ALA A 826 -40.56 24.61 -16.78
CA ALA A 826 -39.77 25.01 -15.62
C ALA A 826 -38.81 26.18 -15.93
N ALA A 827 -38.39 26.91 -14.89
CA ALA A 827 -37.39 27.97 -15.03
C ALA A 827 -36.06 27.43 -15.59
N ALA A 828 -35.33 28.26 -16.33
CA ALA A 828 -33.99 27.92 -16.81
C ALA A 828 -33.00 27.84 -15.63
N HIS A 829 -32.02 26.93 -15.72
CA HIS A 829 -30.87 26.81 -14.80
C HIS A 829 -31.08 26.12 -13.43
N LEU A 830 -31.98 25.13 -13.34
CA LEU A 830 -32.19 24.37 -12.09
C LEU A 830 -31.04 23.38 -11.77
N GLU A 831 -30.03 23.22 -12.62
CA GLU A 831 -29.01 22.18 -12.43
C GLU A 831 -28.12 22.43 -11.22
N ASP A 832 -27.83 23.69 -10.89
CA ASP A 832 -27.07 24.07 -9.69
C ASP A 832 -27.84 23.82 -8.39
N GLU A 833 -29.18 23.79 -8.45
CA GLU A 833 -30.05 23.49 -7.31
C GLU A 833 -30.30 21.99 -7.13
N LEU A 834 -30.36 21.23 -8.24
CA LEU A 834 -30.77 19.83 -8.25
C LEU A 834 -29.60 18.83 -8.22
N VAL A 835 -28.39 19.23 -8.62
CA VAL A 835 -27.22 18.35 -8.63
C VAL A 835 -26.32 18.68 -7.44
N PRO A 836 -26.27 17.83 -6.40
CA PRO A 836 -25.43 18.09 -5.24
C PRO A 836 -23.96 18.18 -5.67
N ARG A 837 -23.23 19.19 -5.17
CA ARG A 837 -21.80 19.36 -5.43
C ARG A 837 -20.99 19.13 -4.17
N PRO A 838 -20.14 18.09 -4.11
CA PRO A 838 -19.23 17.87 -3.00
C PRO A 838 -18.28 19.06 -2.81
N ALA A 839 -17.84 19.33 -1.57
CA ALA A 839 -17.03 20.51 -1.24
C ALA A 839 -15.73 20.68 -2.05
N ARG A 840 -15.20 19.59 -2.63
CA ARG A 840 -13.97 19.59 -3.46
C ARG A 840 -14.24 19.38 -4.95
N PHE A 841 -15.49 19.36 -5.39
CA PHE A 841 -15.89 19.04 -6.76
C PHE A 841 -15.13 19.87 -7.80
N ASP A 842 -15.02 21.18 -7.58
CA ASP A 842 -14.38 22.09 -8.54
C ASP A 842 -12.88 21.82 -8.74
N ARG A 843 -12.23 21.16 -7.77
CA ARG A 843 -10.81 20.76 -7.82
C ARG A 843 -10.58 19.39 -8.45
N TRP A 844 -11.62 18.63 -8.74
CA TRP A 844 -11.50 17.30 -9.33
C TRP A 844 -11.06 17.37 -10.79
N THR A 845 -10.48 16.26 -11.28
CA THR A 845 -10.14 16.13 -12.69
C THR A 845 -11.41 16.20 -13.55
N PRO A 846 -11.31 16.63 -14.82
CA PRO A 846 -12.47 16.68 -15.71
C PRO A 846 -13.21 15.34 -15.81
N LEU A 847 -12.45 14.23 -15.87
CA LEU A 847 -13.05 12.89 -15.91
C LEU A 847 -13.78 12.58 -14.61
N ALA A 848 -13.19 12.83 -13.43
CA ALA A 848 -13.85 12.59 -12.15
C ALA A 848 -15.14 13.42 -11.99
N LYS A 849 -15.13 14.70 -12.42
CA LYS A 849 -16.36 15.52 -12.47
C LYS A 849 -17.42 14.87 -13.34
N ALA A 850 -17.06 14.44 -14.55
CA ALA A 850 -17.99 13.77 -15.46
C ALA A 850 -18.51 12.44 -14.89
N GLN A 851 -17.66 11.63 -14.27
CA GLN A 851 -18.04 10.36 -13.65
C GLN A 851 -19.05 10.59 -12.51
N TYR A 852 -18.78 11.56 -11.64
CA TYR A 852 -19.70 11.93 -10.56
C TYR A 852 -21.06 12.36 -11.08
N LEU A 853 -21.09 13.21 -12.11
CA LEU A 853 -22.33 13.67 -12.72
C LEU A 853 -23.13 12.52 -13.34
N GLU A 854 -22.48 11.59 -14.04
CA GLU A 854 -23.15 10.37 -14.54
C GLU A 854 -23.68 9.51 -13.38
N ILE A 855 -22.92 9.37 -12.30
CA ILE A 855 -23.34 8.61 -11.11
C ILE A 855 -24.64 9.18 -10.50
N VAL A 856 -24.68 10.50 -10.27
CA VAL A 856 -25.79 11.14 -9.55
C VAL A 856 -26.98 11.48 -10.43
N THR A 857 -26.77 11.73 -11.73
CA THR A 857 -27.85 12.16 -12.64
C THR A 857 -28.35 11.06 -13.58
N PHE A 858 -27.60 9.97 -13.75
CA PHE A 858 -27.99 8.89 -14.66
C PHE A 858 -27.99 7.52 -13.98
N MET A 859 -26.87 7.10 -13.37
CA MET A 859 -26.76 5.76 -12.79
C MET A 859 -27.77 5.55 -11.67
N SER A 860 -27.77 6.43 -10.65
CA SER A 860 -28.67 6.31 -9.51
C SER A 860 -30.15 6.46 -9.89
N PRO A 861 -30.61 7.58 -10.50
CA PRO A 861 -32.03 7.83 -10.69
C PRO A 861 -32.66 7.04 -11.84
N TYR A 862 -31.87 6.56 -12.81
CA TYR A 862 -32.39 5.88 -14.00
C TYR A 862 -31.85 4.46 -14.17
N LEU A 863 -30.52 4.27 -14.19
CA LEU A 863 -29.94 2.96 -14.52
C LEU A 863 -30.28 1.91 -13.44
N LEU A 864 -29.93 2.19 -12.18
CA LEU A 864 -30.20 1.30 -11.06
C LEU A 864 -31.67 1.31 -10.66
N SER A 865 -32.32 2.48 -10.67
CA SER A 865 -33.72 2.57 -10.24
C SER A 865 -34.69 2.06 -11.29
N SER A 866 -34.83 2.76 -12.42
CA SER A 866 -35.90 2.52 -13.40
C SER A 866 -35.59 1.41 -14.39
N GLN A 867 -34.33 1.20 -14.75
CA GLN A 867 -33.92 0.14 -15.67
C GLN A 867 -33.50 -1.15 -14.95
N GLY A 868 -32.94 -1.04 -13.74
CA GLY A 868 -32.45 -2.14 -12.92
C GLY A 868 -33.48 -2.64 -11.90
N ASP A 869 -33.33 -2.22 -10.65
CA ASP A 869 -34.01 -2.75 -9.46
C ASP A 869 -35.53 -2.82 -9.62
N ARG A 870 -36.20 -1.78 -10.14
CA ARG A 870 -37.67 -1.82 -10.30
C ARG A 870 -38.12 -2.85 -11.33
N MET A 871 -37.36 -3.02 -12.42
CA MET A 871 -37.66 -4.03 -13.45
C MET A 871 -37.34 -5.44 -12.95
N ALA A 872 -36.25 -5.60 -12.19
CA ALA A 872 -35.91 -6.88 -11.58
C ALA A 872 -36.96 -7.29 -10.53
N MET A 873 -37.33 -6.37 -9.65
CA MET A 873 -38.30 -6.61 -8.58
C MET A 873 -39.74 -6.81 -9.08
N ALA A 874 -40.08 -6.31 -10.28
CA ALA A 874 -41.35 -6.62 -10.93
C ALA A 874 -41.61 -8.13 -11.05
N HIS A 875 -40.55 -8.92 -11.18
CA HIS A 875 -40.60 -10.39 -11.22
C HIS A 875 -39.95 -11.05 -9.99
N SER A 876 -39.82 -10.31 -8.88
CA SER A 876 -39.18 -10.77 -7.64
C SER A 876 -37.75 -11.31 -7.86
N VAL A 877 -36.96 -10.59 -8.66
CA VAL A 877 -35.55 -10.88 -8.92
C VAL A 877 -34.68 -9.78 -8.29
N GLU A 878 -33.68 -10.19 -7.51
CA GLU A 878 -32.66 -9.32 -6.92
C GLU A 878 -31.44 -9.22 -7.85
N GLY A 879 -31.08 -7.99 -8.24
CA GLY A 879 -29.81 -7.71 -8.92
C GLY A 879 -28.67 -7.49 -7.92
N ARG A 880 -27.49 -8.07 -8.17
CA ARG A 880 -26.30 -7.89 -7.34
C ARG A 880 -25.13 -7.32 -8.14
N TYR A 881 -24.49 -6.31 -7.56
CA TYR A 881 -23.61 -5.38 -8.29
C TYR A 881 -22.15 -5.37 -7.78
N PRO A 882 -21.25 -6.25 -8.25
CA PRO A 882 -19.85 -6.30 -7.79
C PRO A 882 -19.07 -5.01 -7.99
N PHE A 883 -19.30 -4.30 -9.10
CA PHE A 883 -18.59 -3.04 -9.35
C PHE A 883 -19.06 -1.90 -8.43
N LEU A 884 -20.29 -1.98 -7.91
CA LEU A 884 -20.84 -1.04 -6.93
C LEU A 884 -20.55 -1.45 -5.49
N ASP A 885 -19.70 -2.47 -5.28
CA ASP A 885 -19.07 -2.67 -3.99
C ASP A 885 -18.31 -1.40 -3.60
N TYR A 886 -18.63 -0.84 -2.43
CA TYR A 886 -18.05 0.44 -2.01
C TYR A 886 -16.51 0.41 -2.05
N ARG A 887 -15.91 -0.78 -1.84
CA ARG A 887 -14.46 -1.01 -1.88
C ARG A 887 -13.91 -0.90 -3.30
N VAL A 888 -14.63 -1.43 -4.29
CA VAL A 888 -14.29 -1.31 -5.71
C VAL A 888 -14.52 0.13 -6.20
N ALA A 889 -15.62 0.76 -5.79
CA ALA A 889 -15.93 2.15 -6.15
C ALA A 889 -14.88 3.14 -5.62
N GLU A 890 -14.48 2.98 -4.36
CA GLU A 890 -13.42 3.76 -3.72
C GLU A 890 -12.05 3.58 -4.36
N PHE A 891 -11.70 2.35 -4.72
CA PHE A 891 -10.46 2.05 -5.45
C PHE A 891 -10.47 2.76 -6.81
N CYS A 892 -11.55 2.59 -7.59
CA CYS A 892 -11.70 3.22 -8.90
C CYS A 892 -11.67 4.76 -8.83
N ALA A 893 -12.25 5.36 -7.79
CA ALA A 893 -12.26 6.81 -7.61
C ALA A 893 -10.85 7.41 -7.41
N ARG A 894 -9.92 6.63 -6.85
CA ARG A 894 -8.54 7.05 -6.60
C ARG A 894 -7.57 6.69 -7.72
N LEU A 895 -8.02 5.94 -8.74
CA LEU A 895 -7.19 5.62 -9.89
C LEU A 895 -6.85 6.88 -10.71
N PRO A 896 -5.59 7.01 -11.18
CA PRO A 896 -5.26 7.96 -12.24
C PRO A 896 -6.22 7.84 -13.43
N ASP A 897 -6.63 8.97 -13.98
CA ASP A 897 -7.59 9.01 -15.10
C ASP A 897 -7.12 8.18 -16.31
N THR A 898 -5.81 8.08 -16.53
CA THR A 898 -5.21 7.29 -17.61
C THR A 898 -5.41 5.77 -17.46
N LEU A 899 -5.64 5.27 -16.25
CA LEU A 899 -5.97 3.86 -16.00
C LEU A 899 -7.46 3.56 -16.21
N LYS A 900 -8.31 4.59 -16.24
CA LYS A 900 -9.73 4.49 -16.56
C LYS A 900 -9.94 4.73 -18.07
N LEU A 901 -9.43 5.85 -18.59
CA LEU A 901 -9.55 6.28 -19.99
C LEU A 901 -8.16 6.60 -20.57
N ARG A 902 -7.58 5.67 -21.35
CA ARG A 902 -6.26 5.85 -22.00
C ARG A 902 -6.47 6.35 -23.44
N GLY A 903 -6.40 7.67 -23.62
CA GLY A 903 -6.75 8.31 -24.90
C GLY A 903 -8.26 8.18 -25.16
N LEU A 904 -8.65 7.52 -26.25
CA LEU A 904 -10.06 7.21 -26.56
C LEU A 904 -10.47 5.78 -26.17
N ARG A 905 -9.60 5.06 -25.44
CA ARG A 905 -9.84 3.68 -25.01
C ARG A 905 -10.34 3.64 -23.58
N GLU A 906 -11.61 3.35 -23.42
CA GLU A 906 -12.32 3.24 -22.15
C GLU A 906 -11.94 1.99 -21.35
N LYS A 907 -12.24 2.01 -20.04
CA LYS A 907 -12.13 0.86 -19.13
C LYS A 907 -10.76 0.20 -19.21
N TRP A 908 -9.70 1.00 -19.32
CA TRP A 908 -8.37 0.50 -19.66
C TRP A 908 -7.90 -0.58 -18.67
N LEU A 909 -8.01 -0.33 -17.36
CA LEU A 909 -7.66 -1.30 -16.32
C LEU A 909 -8.49 -2.59 -16.42
N LEU A 910 -9.81 -2.49 -16.57
CA LEU A 910 -10.67 -3.67 -16.70
C LEU A 910 -10.43 -4.44 -17.99
N ARG A 911 -10.05 -3.78 -19.08
CA ARG A 911 -9.61 -4.47 -20.32
C ARG A 911 -8.31 -5.23 -20.11
N ARG A 912 -7.36 -4.68 -19.35
CA ARG A 912 -6.13 -5.37 -18.97
C ARG A 912 -6.39 -6.56 -18.07
N LEU A 913 -7.35 -6.45 -17.14
CA LEU A 913 -7.80 -7.59 -16.36
C LEU A 913 -8.51 -8.63 -17.24
N GLY A 914 -9.40 -8.18 -18.12
CA GLY A 914 -10.17 -9.00 -19.04
C GLY A 914 -9.30 -9.84 -19.97
N GLN A 915 -8.11 -9.37 -20.35
CA GLN A 915 -7.13 -10.16 -21.11
C GLN A 915 -6.81 -11.52 -20.48
N ARG A 916 -6.92 -11.66 -19.14
CA ARG A 916 -6.66 -12.91 -18.42
C ARG A 916 -7.83 -13.90 -18.45
N TYR A 917 -9.05 -13.40 -18.66
CA TYR A 917 -10.29 -14.15 -18.44
C TYR A 917 -11.17 -14.28 -19.69
N LEU A 918 -11.02 -13.36 -20.65
CA LEU A 918 -11.94 -13.16 -21.76
C LEU A 918 -11.20 -13.34 -23.10
N PRO A 919 -11.90 -13.79 -24.15
CA PRO A 919 -11.29 -13.91 -25.46
C PRO A 919 -11.03 -12.55 -26.12
N PRO A 920 -10.07 -12.46 -27.05
CA PRO A 920 -9.64 -11.19 -27.67
C PRO A 920 -10.77 -10.36 -28.28
N ASP A 921 -11.71 -11.01 -28.94
CA ASP A 921 -12.88 -10.43 -29.58
C ASP A 921 -13.88 -9.81 -28.58
N ILE A 922 -13.81 -10.16 -27.29
CA ILE A 922 -14.62 -9.56 -26.22
C ILE A 922 -13.86 -8.45 -25.51
N TRP A 923 -12.64 -8.69 -25.02
CA TRP A 923 -11.92 -7.67 -24.24
C TRP A 923 -11.36 -6.53 -25.08
N GLN A 924 -11.15 -6.72 -26.38
CA GLN A 924 -10.75 -5.65 -27.32
C GLN A 924 -11.95 -4.94 -27.95
N ARG A 925 -13.16 -5.50 -27.83
CA ARG A 925 -14.39 -4.97 -28.42
C ARG A 925 -14.62 -3.54 -28.00
N ARG A 926 -14.95 -2.68 -28.97
CA ARG A 926 -15.42 -1.33 -28.68
C ARG A 926 -16.75 -1.39 -27.93
N LYS A 927 -16.91 -0.63 -26.84
CA LYS A 927 -18.19 -0.56 -26.11
C LYS A 927 -19.29 -0.05 -27.05
N ARG A 928 -20.43 -0.77 -27.05
CA ARG A 928 -21.70 -0.28 -27.59
C ARG A 928 -22.61 0.16 -26.43
N PRO A 929 -23.29 1.32 -26.53
CA PRO A 929 -24.29 1.70 -25.55
C PRO A 929 -25.48 0.75 -25.64
N TYR A 930 -26.00 0.31 -24.50
CA TYR A 930 -27.23 -0.48 -24.47
C TYR A 930 -28.40 0.45 -24.80
N ARG A 931 -29.13 0.15 -25.88
CA ARG A 931 -30.26 0.92 -26.39
C ARG A 931 -31.38 -0.03 -26.79
N ALA A 932 -32.61 0.45 -26.70
CA ALA A 932 -33.80 -0.25 -27.14
C ALA A 932 -34.56 0.64 -28.14
N PRO A 933 -35.28 0.07 -29.11
CA PRO A 933 -36.01 0.85 -30.09
C PRO A 933 -37.19 1.60 -29.46
N ILE A 934 -37.45 2.82 -29.96
CA ILE A 934 -38.51 3.72 -29.46
C ILE A 934 -39.64 3.86 -30.47
N GLN A 935 -39.42 4.54 -31.61
CA GLN A 935 -40.51 4.90 -32.53
C GLN A 935 -41.32 3.66 -32.96
N ARG A 936 -40.63 2.63 -33.43
CA ARG A 936 -41.27 1.41 -33.97
C ARG A 936 -41.89 0.51 -32.90
N SER A 937 -41.60 0.73 -31.63
CA SER A 937 -42.22 0.02 -30.51
C SER A 937 -43.64 0.52 -30.21
N PHE A 938 -43.92 1.79 -30.51
CA PHE A 938 -45.25 2.40 -30.32
C PHE A 938 -45.99 2.66 -31.63
N PHE A 939 -45.25 2.80 -32.74
CA PHE A 939 -45.77 3.04 -34.09
C PHE A 939 -45.17 2.01 -35.05
N PRO A 940 -45.64 0.75 -34.99
CA PRO A 940 -45.10 -0.32 -35.80
C PRO A 940 -45.32 -0.07 -37.30
N ALA A 941 -44.36 -0.46 -38.13
CA ALA A 941 -44.48 -0.34 -39.60
C ALA A 941 -45.49 -1.33 -40.21
N ARG A 942 -45.79 -2.41 -39.47
CA ARG A 942 -46.76 -3.46 -39.84
C ARG A 942 -47.51 -3.92 -38.59
N GLY A 943 -48.83 -4.01 -38.69
CA GLY A 943 -49.71 -4.35 -37.57
C GLY A 943 -50.26 -3.13 -36.82
N PRO A 944 -51.26 -3.31 -35.94
CA PRO A 944 -51.81 -2.22 -35.15
C PRO A 944 -50.82 -1.75 -34.09
N ALA A 945 -50.80 -0.44 -33.83
CA ALA A 945 -50.16 0.11 -32.63
C ALA A 945 -50.88 -0.39 -31.36
N PRO A 946 -50.20 -0.46 -30.20
CA PRO A 946 -50.88 -0.80 -28.95
C PRO A 946 -52.03 0.17 -28.65
N ASP A 947 -53.20 -0.34 -28.25
CA ASP A 947 -54.44 0.45 -28.13
C ASP A 947 -54.27 1.68 -27.23
N TYR A 948 -53.52 1.55 -26.13
CA TYR A 948 -53.29 2.64 -25.17
C TYR A 948 -52.52 3.82 -25.78
N VAL A 949 -51.72 3.61 -26.84
CA VAL A 949 -50.89 4.67 -27.44
C VAL A 949 -51.78 5.74 -28.07
N ALA A 950 -52.83 5.33 -28.78
CA ALA A 950 -53.77 6.25 -29.42
C ALA A 950 -54.58 7.03 -28.38
N GLU A 951 -54.97 6.39 -27.28
CA GLU A 951 -55.69 7.02 -26.18
C GLU A 951 -54.81 8.04 -25.45
N CYS A 952 -53.62 7.64 -24.98
CA CYS A 952 -52.71 8.49 -24.21
C CYS A 952 -52.26 9.74 -24.99
N LEU A 953 -52.11 9.63 -26.31
CA LEU A 953 -51.68 10.74 -27.18
C LEU A 953 -52.84 11.53 -27.81
N SER A 954 -54.08 11.16 -27.51
CA SER A 954 -55.25 11.89 -28.03
C SER A 954 -55.29 13.32 -27.47
N GLU A 955 -55.76 14.27 -28.28
CA GLU A 955 -55.90 15.66 -27.82
C GLU A 955 -56.78 15.78 -26.58
N HIS A 956 -57.80 14.93 -26.45
CA HIS A 956 -58.68 14.92 -25.29
C HIS A 956 -57.93 14.50 -24.02
N ALA A 957 -57.25 13.35 -24.03
CA ALA A 957 -56.51 12.85 -22.86
C ALA A 957 -55.36 13.78 -22.45
N VAL A 958 -54.69 14.42 -23.43
CA VAL A 958 -53.60 15.36 -23.15
C VAL A 958 -54.11 16.65 -22.51
N ARG A 959 -55.26 17.18 -22.98
CA ARG A 959 -55.89 18.36 -22.36
C ARG A 959 -56.43 18.06 -20.97
N ASP A 960 -57.02 16.89 -20.78
CA ASP A 960 -57.60 16.45 -19.50
C ASP A 960 -56.53 16.34 -18.41
N ALA A 961 -55.40 15.70 -18.71
CA ALA A 961 -54.28 15.56 -17.78
C ALA A 961 -53.57 16.91 -17.48
N GLY A 962 -53.60 17.86 -18.42
CA GLY A 962 -53.14 19.24 -18.23
C GLY A 962 -51.62 19.46 -18.24
N PHE A 963 -50.79 18.42 -18.45
CA PHE A 963 -49.33 18.53 -18.38
C PHE A 963 -48.68 19.04 -19.68
N PHE A 964 -49.27 18.76 -20.84
CA PHE A 964 -48.65 19.03 -22.15
C PHE A 964 -49.52 19.87 -23.10
N ASP A 965 -48.89 20.58 -24.03
CA ASP A 965 -49.56 21.25 -25.15
C ASP A 965 -50.12 20.21 -26.12
N ALA A 966 -51.44 20.07 -26.12
CA ALA A 966 -52.14 19.07 -26.92
C ALA A 966 -51.92 19.22 -28.43
N THR A 967 -51.74 20.44 -28.93
CA THR A 967 -51.52 20.70 -30.37
C THR A 967 -50.14 20.20 -30.79
N MET A 968 -49.13 20.49 -29.98
CA MET A 968 -47.75 20.04 -30.21
C MET A 968 -47.62 18.52 -30.08
N VAL A 969 -48.28 17.92 -29.08
CA VAL A 969 -48.30 16.45 -28.91
C VAL A 969 -48.99 15.78 -30.11
N ALA A 970 -50.14 16.29 -30.56
CA ALA A 970 -50.83 15.74 -31.73
C ALA A 970 -49.98 15.83 -33.01
N ALA A 971 -49.22 16.91 -33.19
CA ALA A 971 -48.28 17.04 -34.30
C ALA A 971 -47.12 16.02 -34.21
N LEU A 972 -46.57 15.81 -33.01
CA LEU A 972 -45.54 14.80 -32.77
C LEU A 972 -46.07 13.39 -33.04
N ALA A 973 -47.26 13.05 -32.56
CA ALA A 973 -47.89 11.75 -32.78
C ALA A 973 -48.14 11.46 -34.27
N ARG A 974 -48.65 12.44 -35.04
CA ARG A 974 -48.80 12.32 -36.49
C ARG A 974 -47.48 12.07 -37.20
N LYS A 975 -46.41 12.76 -36.78
CA LYS A 975 -45.08 12.55 -37.33
C LYS A 975 -44.54 11.15 -36.99
N ALA A 976 -44.71 10.71 -35.74
CA ALA A 976 -44.25 9.40 -35.26
C ALA A 976 -44.94 8.23 -35.98
N ALA A 977 -46.22 8.39 -36.32
CA ALA A 977 -47.01 7.42 -37.08
C ALA A 977 -46.63 7.32 -38.57
N GLY A 978 -45.92 8.33 -39.11
CA GLY A 978 -45.42 8.29 -40.48
C GLY A 978 -44.16 7.44 -40.65
N ASP A 979 -43.69 7.32 -41.89
CA ASP A 979 -42.47 6.56 -42.22
C ASP A 979 -41.16 7.31 -41.96
N ALA A 980 -41.24 8.63 -41.75
CA ALA A 980 -40.05 9.43 -41.49
C ALA A 980 -39.43 9.08 -40.11
N PRO A 981 -38.10 8.90 -40.03
CA PRO A 981 -37.44 8.65 -38.76
C PRO A 981 -37.56 9.87 -37.84
N LEU A 982 -37.85 9.63 -36.57
CA LEU A 982 -37.80 10.67 -35.54
C LEU A 982 -36.35 11.00 -35.18
N SER A 983 -36.12 12.26 -34.81
CA SER A 983 -34.88 12.65 -34.14
C SER A 983 -34.83 12.13 -32.70
N GLU A 984 -33.64 12.02 -32.11
CA GLU A 984 -33.47 11.56 -30.72
C GLU A 984 -34.32 12.36 -29.70
N VAL A 985 -34.44 13.68 -29.88
CA VAL A 985 -35.27 14.55 -29.03
C VAL A 985 -36.76 14.27 -29.21
N GLU A 986 -37.18 13.94 -30.43
CA GLU A 986 -38.58 13.60 -30.71
C GLU A 986 -38.94 12.20 -30.19
N GLU A 987 -38.04 11.23 -30.30
CA GLU A 987 -38.20 9.93 -29.66
C GLU A 987 -38.34 10.07 -28.13
N MET A 988 -37.45 10.83 -27.48
CA MET A 988 -37.55 11.11 -26.05
C MET A 988 -38.86 11.80 -25.69
N ALA A 989 -39.35 12.73 -26.53
CA ALA A 989 -40.62 13.42 -26.30
C ALA A 989 -41.82 12.47 -26.42
N VAL A 990 -41.82 11.56 -27.40
CA VAL A 990 -42.88 10.53 -27.53
C VAL A 990 -42.95 9.69 -26.27
N VAL A 991 -41.81 9.17 -25.79
CA VAL A 991 -41.79 8.35 -24.57
C VAL A 991 -42.15 9.19 -23.33
N GLY A 992 -41.62 10.39 -23.21
CA GLY A 992 -41.91 11.28 -22.08
C GLY A 992 -43.39 11.61 -21.95
N VAL A 993 -44.06 11.92 -23.07
CA VAL A 993 -45.51 12.16 -23.07
C VAL A 993 -46.27 10.87 -22.75
N LEU A 994 -45.97 9.77 -23.45
CA LEU A 994 -46.65 8.49 -23.23
C LEU A 994 -46.55 8.01 -21.77
N THR A 995 -45.36 8.06 -21.19
CA THR A 995 -45.14 7.56 -19.82
C THR A 995 -45.77 8.44 -18.76
N THR A 996 -45.73 9.77 -18.92
CA THR A 996 -46.44 10.68 -18.03
C THR A 996 -47.96 10.45 -18.09
N GLN A 997 -48.51 10.26 -19.29
CA GLN A 997 -49.93 9.95 -19.47
C GLN A 997 -50.31 8.61 -18.86
N LEU A 998 -49.47 7.58 -19.03
CA LEU A 998 -49.66 6.27 -18.39
C LEU A 998 -49.61 6.37 -16.86
N ILE A 999 -48.70 7.17 -16.29
CA ILE A 999 -48.64 7.38 -14.83
C ILE A 999 -49.91 8.08 -14.35
N HIS A 1000 -50.35 9.11 -15.07
CA HIS A 1000 -51.60 9.80 -14.72
C HIS A 1000 -52.79 8.84 -14.75
N GLU A 1001 -52.90 8.02 -15.80
CA GLU A 1001 -53.97 7.02 -15.90
C GLU A 1001 -53.88 5.98 -14.77
N LEU A 1002 -52.71 5.38 -14.55
CA LEU A 1002 -52.50 4.29 -13.59
C LEU A 1002 -52.59 4.72 -12.13
N TYR A 1003 -52.08 5.92 -11.79
CA TYR A 1003 -51.88 6.36 -10.41
C TYR A 1003 -52.77 7.52 -9.97
N VAL A 1004 -53.38 8.27 -10.91
CA VAL A 1004 -54.23 9.43 -10.57
C VAL A 1004 -55.68 9.17 -10.94
N ARG A 1005 -55.97 8.79 -12.19
CA ARG A 1005 -57.35 8.65 -12.67
C ARG A 1005 -57.97 7.30 -12.31
N SER A 1006 -57.23 6.22 -12.55
CA SER A 1006 -57.74 4.85 -12.45
C SER A 1006 -56.98 4.02 -11.42
N PHE A 1007 -56.42 4.68 -10.38
CA PHE A 1007 -55.68 3.98 -9.33
C PHE A 1007 -56.57 2.95 -8.66
N ARG A 1008 -56.29 1.68 -8.99
CA ARG A 1008 -56.82 0.51 -8.30
C ARG A 1008 -55.62 -0.13 -7.65
N THR A 1009 -55.69 -0.35 -6.35
CA THR A 1009 -54.76 -1.28 -5.71
C THR A 1009 -54.79 -2.59 -6.49
N ARG A 1010 -53.67 -2.98 -7.11
CA ARG A 1010 -53.48 -4.35 -7.62
C ARG A 1010 -53.41 -5.26 -6.38
N SER A 1011 -54.56 -5.47 -5.73
CA SER A 1011 -54.72 -6.48 -4.71
C SER A 1011 -54.50 -7.81 -5.40
N ALA A 1012 -53.31 -8.38 -5.27
CA ALA A 1012 -53.21 -9.83 -5.25
C ALA A 1012 -54.10 -10.25 -4.07
N ALA A 1013 -55.33 -10.67 -4.37
CA ALA A 1013 -56.20 -11.22 -3.35
C ALA A 1013 -55.45 -12.42 -2.77
N LEU A 1014 -54.92 -12.25 -1.55
CA LEU A 1014 -54.26 -13.32 -0.83
C LEU A 1014 -55.20 -14.51 -0.84
N ARG A 1015 -54.78 -15.60 -1.50
CA ARG A 1015 -55.52 -16.85 -1.50
C ARG A 1015 -55.20 -17.57 -0.19
N SER A 1016 -56.09 -18.46 0.23
CA SER A 1016 -55.89 -19.31 1.42
C SER A 1016 -54.58 -20.12 1.40
N ASP A 1017 -54.06 -20.30 0.21
CA ASP A 1017 -52.91 -21.10 -0.21
C ASP A 1017 -51.63 -20.26 -0.36
N ASP A 1018 -51.72 -18.93 -0.25
CA ASP A 1018 -50.54 -18.07 -0.22
C ASP A 1018 -49.84 -18.17 1.15
N CYS A 1019 -48.59 -18.65 1.16
CA CYS A 1019 -47.74 -18.69 2.35
C CYS A 1019 -47.25 -17.28 2.74
N VAL A 1020 -48.14 -16.45 3.29
CA VAL A 1020 -47.80 -15.12 3.80
C VAL A 1020 -47.26 -15.23 5.22
N LYS A 1021 -46.05 -14.69 5.45
CA LYS A 1021 -45.47 -14.57 6.79
C LYS A 1021 -46.15 -13.41 7.52
N VAL A 1022 -47.18 -13.69 8.30
CA VAL A 1022 -47.83 -12.70 9.17
C VAL A 1022 -46.88 -12.37 10.33
N VAL A 1023 -46.15 -11.26 10.23
CA VAL A 1023 -45.35 -10.73 11.34
C VAL A 1023 -46.31 -10.11 12.34
N ARG A 1024 -46.64 -10.83 13.41
CA ARG A 1024 -47.37 -10.24 14.54
C ARG A 1024 -46.47 -9.16 15.16
N PRO A 1025 -46.96 -7.94 15.42
CA PRO A 1025 -46.18 -6.95 16.12
C PRO A 1025 -45.85 -7.52 17.49
N ALA A 1026 -44.58 -7.75 17.78
CA ALA A 1026 -44.16 -7.99 19.16
C ALA A 1026 -44.46 -6.70 19.93
N ALA A 1027 -45.14 -6.84 21.07
CA ALA A 1027 -45.32 -5.75 22.00
C ALA A 1027 -43.93 -5.18 22.33
N MET A 1028 -43.64 -3.98 21.83
CA MET A 1028 -42.47 -3.23 22.23
C MET A 1028 -42.74 -2.67 23.63
N GLU A 1029 -42.41 -3.46 24.65
CA GLU A 1029 -42.00 -2.88 25.93
C GLU A 1029 -40.57 -2.38 25.74
N TYR A 1030 -40.43 -1.06 25.62
CA TYR A 1030 -39.14 -0.39 25.75
C TYR A 1030 -38.71 -0.46 27.22
N VAL A 1031 -37.61 -1.16 27.50
CA VAL A 1031 -36.75 -0.96 28.68
C VAL A 1031 -35.35 -0.64 28.18
#